data_AF-M5TD53-F1
#
_entry.id   AF-M5TD53-F1
#
_cell.length_a   1.000
_cell.length_b   1.000
_cell.length_c   1.000
_cell.angle_alpha   90.00
_cell.angle_beta   90.00
_cell.angle_gamma   90.00
#
_symmetry.space_group_name_H-M   'P 1'
#
loop_
_entity.id
_entity.type
_entity.pdbx_description
1 polymer ?
#
loop_
_entity_poly.entity_id
_entity_poly.type
_entity_poly.pdbx_seq_one_letter_code
_entity_poly.pdbx_strand_id
1 'polypeptide(L)'
;MGKQKIAVLGGGLGALSTVYGLTQAADWQDHYDITVYQVGWRLGGKGASGRNQEPGMGNRIEEHGLHIWFGFYNNAFRMMKDTYAEYHQKQLAPASPYQSVNGDQPAFKPLNMVTVMENVESDWHPWTNSFPRNDEVLGTENKLWTPWTLMKTLAAWLKRLFEDFFSSFDLPVVRTQANAKTEDFEGWVKAEIRSLDAGLLKTAELTEFSLLHLAESVIGKMSDDPHEHSPHQYNLIDWLLTKLRDAIENLLDGVLADHTELRRLFITLDLGSAVFRGAVRDDVFVRGWDAIDKYDFREWLDSNGCHSSESAPVRAAYSLVFAYEGGDTDRPNFAAGACTRAFARILLTYKDAILWKMQAGMGDIVFSPLYLVLKEKGVKFEFFHKVSDIKLNSDKSEVGEIEMEIQGTLKPSCNGVYDPLIHVHDCPCWPSTPLYDQIEEGEQWKADGVNPESIWCGPTPVGNRTFVAGQDFDKVVLGISIGALPHVASELIEHDQRWKKMVEKVKTVQTQACQLWFNETTQDMGWEPWYPAPGSGESPPREQALVGAYEEPLDTWSDMSQVIPAEEWQPGDDVKSIAYFCGAMKDANSFPPMPPPNDCEFVKKQTADVRSNAYKLVTEHIRPFWPNAAQANNPNALNWDVLVDSAGGSGEARFDAQYFRANIAPTERYVLSVKGSTECRLRPGESGYSNLVLAGTWTYNGLNVGCVEAAVMSGLDAALALKQDATHVSKTDQPVASATPPKYVVRGGEIAFPGSYDFPNVTLNAFAMKSSRKALQRLCDRSLNDPVGGNTRYLPLLPGFIMMAANFPMIRVNPGEANAFGSPEMDFNLTFPVVRMHRVGNVDIVDRISWFFPYVFVNNSWATVSGREAYGFPKQDAELTMPMSPTDPAVYRVNARYVEKFGESAVTQSGVLIEVSRRDEELLGAPDANLGTFASVMETLLLPLVTSGPEITLPGIGAIKEVWELLVDHEVPFTFLKQFADVGSRDNACFQSIVEAPLKIKQFHSAGVLPGDYQIKACEYASHPIVTDLGMQAATQDCLAAVTMTVDAELRLGSTVWP
;
A
#
# COMPACT_ATOMS: atom_id res chain seq x y z
N MET A 1 -5.96 -11.33 -41.36
CA MET A 1 -4.90 -10.30 -41.37
C MET A 1 -3.64 -10.95 -40.83
N GLY A 2 -2.44 -10.49 -41.24
CA GLY A 2 -1.20 -11.00 -40.65
C GLY A 2 -1.03 -10.50 -39.20
N LYS A 3 -0.15 -11.15 -38.43
CA LYS A 3 0.24 -10.67 -37.09
C LYS A 3 0.92 -9.31 -37.21
N GLN A 4 0.60 -8.38 -36.31
CA GLN A 4 1.25 -7.09 -36.22
C GLN A 4 2.65 -7.26 -35.61
N LYS A 5 3.67 -6.82 -36.34
CA LYS A 5 5.08 -6.92 -35.92
C LYS A 5 5.44 -5.78 -34.96
N ILE A 6 5.89 -6.11 -33.77
CA ILE A 6 6.26 -5.13 -32.74
C ILE A 6 7.77 -5.19 -32.49
N ALA A 7 8.47 -4.12 -32.85
CA ALA A 7 9.87 -3.93 -32.51
C ALA A 7 9.98 -3.24 -31.13
N VAL A 8 10.53 -3.94 -30.15
CA VAL A 8 10.75 -3.42 -28.80
C VAL A 8 12.21 -3.04 -28.66
N LEU A 9 12.50 -1.76 -28.45
CA LEU A 9 13.84 -1.22 -28.39
C LEU A 9 14.29 -1.10 -26.93
N GLY A 10 15.21 -1.97 -26.51
CA GLY A 10 15.73 -2.04 -25.14
C GLY A 10 15.01 -3.08 -24.28
N GLY A 11 15.77 -3.79 -23.46
CA GLY A 11 15.34 -4.87 -22.56
C GLY A 11 15.27 -4.48 -21.08
N GLY A 12 15.00 -3.20 -20.80
CA GLY A 12 14.76 -2.72 -19.44
C GLY A 12 13.35 -3.05 -18.95
N LEU A 13 13.11 -2.86 -17.65
CA LEU A 13 11.85 -3.28 -17.01
C LEU A 13 10.59 -2.66 -17.62
N GLY A 14 10.62 -1.39 -18.08
CA GLY A 14 9.46 -0.77 -18.73
C GLY A 14 9.09 -1.45 -20.06
N ALA A 15 10.09 -1.79 -20.88
CA ALA A 15 9.87 -2.52 -22.12
C ALA A 15 9.37 -3.95 -21.85
N LEU A 16 10.00 -4.68 -20.93
CA LEU A 16 9.59 -6.03 -20.57
C LEU A 16 8.20 -6.07 -19.92
N SER A 17 7.82 -5.03 -19.16
CA SER A 17 6.46 -4.88 -18.62
C SER A 17 5.43 -4.61 -19.71
N THR A 18 5.83 -3.92 -20.79
CA THR A 18 4.98 -3.74 -21.98
C THR A 18 4.71 -5.08 -22.65
N VAL A 19 5.78 -5.85 -22.91
CA VAL A 19 5.68 -7.19 -23.51
C VAL A 19 4.88 -8.13 -22.61
N TYR A 20 5.14 -8.13 -21.31
CA TYR A 20 4.35 -8.83 -20.31
C TYR A 20 2.85 -8.48 -20.44
N GLY A 21 2.50 -7.20 -20.43
CA GLY A 21 1.12 -6.72 -20.54
C GLY A 21 0.42 -7.14 -21.84
N LEU A 22 1.14 -7.15 -22.97
CA LEU A 22 0.62 -7.66 -24.25
C LEU A 22 0.36 -9.16 -24.22
N THR A 23 1.27 -9.92 -23.61
CA THR A 23 1.23 -11.39 -23.57
C THR A 23 0.32 -11.98 -22.49
N GLN A 24 -0.40 -11.13 -21.74
CA GLN A 24 -1.47 -11.54 -20.81
C GLN A 24 -2.77 -11.94 -21.51
N ALA A 25 -3.01 -11.49 -22.75
CA ALA A 25 -4.18 -11.94 -23.51
C ALA A 25 -3.95 -13.38 -24.00
N ALA A 26 -4.91 -14.29 -23.79
CA ALA A 26 -4.73 -15.71 -24.12
C ALA A 26 -4.49 -15.97 -25.62
N ASP A 27 -4.98 -15.08 -26.49
CA ASP A 27 -4.89 -15.13 -27.95
C ASP A 27 -3.84 -14.15 -28.53
N TRP A 28 -2.95 -13.59 -27.70
CA TRP A 28 -2.01 -12.55 -28.16
C TRP A 28 -1.17 -12.99 -29.36
N GLN A 29 -0.80 -14.28 -29.45
CA GLN A 29 -0.01 -14.80 -30.57
C GLN A 29 -0.74 -14.72 -31.90
N ASP A 30 -2.07 -14.63 -31.92
CA ASP A 30 -2.84 -14.46 -33.16
C ASP A 30 -2.76 -13.01 -33.67
N HIS A 31 -2.44 -12.07 -32.78
CA HIS A 31 -2.42 -10.64 -33.06
C HIS A 31 -1.01 -10.09 -33.25
N TYR A 32 -0.01 -10.60 -32.54
CA TYR A 32 1.33 -9.97 -32.47
C TYR A 32 2.49 -10.92 -32.79
N ASP A 33 3.52 -10.37 -33.45
CA ASP A 33 4.88 -10.94 -33.56
C ASP A 33 5.86 -9.98 -32.89
N ILE A 34 6.37 -10.33 -31.71
CA ILE A 34 7.10 -9.41 -30.83
C ILE A 34 8.59 -9.78 -30.82
N THR A 35 9.45 -8.81 -31.13
CA THR A 35 10.90 -8.94 -31.03
C THR A 35 11.49 -7.86 -30.13
N VAL A 36 12.25 -8.27 -29.11
CA VAL A 36 13.01 -7.38 -28.23
C VAL A 36 14.45 -7.29 -28.73
N TYR A 37 14.86 -6.09 -29.13
CA TYR A 37 16.23 -5.77 -29.54
C TYR A 37 17.00 -5.20 -28.35
N GLN A 38 18.13 -5.84 -28.04
CA GLN A 38 18.95 -5.51 -26.88
C GLN A 38 20.40 -5.29 -27.29
N VAL A 39 20.99 -4.20 -26.80
CA VAL A 39 22.43 -3.94 -26.86
C VAL A 39 23.16 -4.90 -25.92
N GLY A 40 24.28 -5.48 -26.36
CA GLY A 40 25.04 -6.45 -25.57
C GLY A 40 24.30 -7.76 -25.33
N TRP A 41 24.62 -8.45 -24.24
CA TRP A 41 24.30 -9.87 -24.03
C TRP A 41 23.21 -10.14 -22.99
N ARG A 42 22.78 -9.12 -22.22
CA ARG A 42 21.83 -9.30 -21.12
C ARG A 42 20.71 -8.28 -21.08
N LEU A 43 19.61 -8.68 -20.44
CA LEU A 43 18.47 -7.82 -20.14
C LEU A 43 18.65 -7.16 -18.77
N GLY A 44 17.77 -6.21 -18.45
CA GLY A 44 17.70 -5.60 -17.12
C GLY A 44 17.75 -4.07 -17.14
N GLY A 45 18.43 -3.49 -18.12
CA GLY A 45 18.70 -2.06 -18.14
C GLY A 45 19.36 -1.63 -16.83
N LYS A 46 18.79 -0.64 -16.15
CA LYS A 46 19.30 -0.14 -14.85
C LYS A 46 19.18 -1.14 -13.70
N GLY A 47 18.36 -2.18 -13.86
CA GLY A 47 18.23 -3.29 -12.90
C GLY A 47 19.10 -4.50 -13.23
N ALA A 48 20.02 -4.38 -14.18
CA ALA A 48 20.88 -5.51 -14.55
C ALA A 48 21.84 -5.88 -13.41
N SER A 49 22.07 -7.17 -13.22
CA SER A 49 23.13 -7.73 -12.38
C SER A 49 23.89 -8.79 -13.17
N GLY A 50 25.08 -9.17 -12.71
CA GLY A 50 25.91 -10.18 -13.35
C GLY A 50 26.53 -11.15 -12.35
N ARG A 51 26.86 -12.36 -12.80
CA ARG A 51 27.68 -13.34 -12.08
C ARG A 51 29.12 -13.26 -12.55
N ASN A 52 30.04 -12.95 -11.64
CA ASN A 52 31.46 -12.88 -11.99
C ASN A 52 32.07 -14.29 -11.97
N GLN A 53 32.26 -14.83 -13.18
CA GLN A 53 32.80 -16.18 -13.40
C GLN A 53 34.33 -16.23 -13.43
N GLU A 54 35.03 -15.11 -13.24
CA GLU A 54 36.50 -15.12 -13.22
C GLU A 54 37.02 -16.00 -12.06
N PRO A 55 38.13 -16.74 -12.26
CA PRO A 55 38.65 -17.65 -11.24
C PRO A 55 38.88 -16.93 -9.90
N GLY A 56 38.32 -17.49 -8.82
CA GLY A 56 38.44 -16.93 -7.47
C GLY A 56 37.40 -15.85 -7.12
N MET A 57 36.50 -15.46 -8.04
CA MET A 57 35.44 -14.48 -7.75
C MET A 57 34.13 -15.10 -7.24
N GLY A 58 34.08 -16.44 -7.12
CA GLY A 58 32.99 -17.16 -6.48
C GLY A 58 31.61 -16.98 -7.12
N ASN A 59 31.50 -16.74 -8.43
CA ASN A 59 30.22 -16.41 -9.09
C ASN A 59 29.44 -15.32 -8.34
N ARG A 60 30.16 -14.38 -7.71
CA ARG A 60 29.57 -13.31 -6.91
C ARG A 60 28.66 -12.43 -7.75
N ILE A 61 27.66 -11.86 -7.09
CA ILE A 61 26.67 -11.00 -7.74
C ILE A 61 27.25 -9.59 -7.81
N GLU A 62 27.38 -9.08 -9.03
CA GLU A 62 27.82 -7.72 -9.34
C GLU A 62 26.63 -6.92 -9.85
N GLU A 63 26.12 -6.03 -9.01
CA GLU A 63 24.90 -5.27 -9.25
C GLU A 63 25.18 -3.95 -9.96
N HIS A 64 24.26 -3.54 -10.84
CA HIS A 64 24.31 -2.20 -11.43
C HIS A 64 24.09 -1.10 -10.37
N GLY A 65 23.21 -1.35 -9.40
CA GLY A 65 22.84 -0.41 -8.34
C GLY A 65 22.19 -1.14 -7.18
N LEU A 66 22.07 -0.49 -6.02
CA LEU A 66 21.37 -1.06 -4.87
C LEU A 66 19.87 -1.13 -5.16
N HIS A 67 19.33 -2.33 -5.30
CA HIS A 67 17.92 -2.56 -5.61
C HIS A 67 17.20 -3.24 -4.43
N ILE A 68 16.30 -2.49 -3.80
CA ILE A 68 15.36 -3.00 -2.78
C ILE A 68 13.96 -2.54 -3.18
N TRP A 69 12.97 -3.43 -3.07
CA TRP A 69 11.61 -3.13 -3.50
C TRP A 69 10.79 -2.62 -2.32
N PHE A 70 10.02 -1.56 -2.50
CA PHE A 70 9.10 -1.11 -1.47
C PHE A 70 7.82 -1.93 -1.49
N GLY A 71 7.21 -2.18 -0.33
CA GLY A 71 5.98 -2.94 -0.21
C GLY A 71 4.77 -2.32 -0.91
N PHE A 72 4.85 -1.07 -1.36
CA PHE A 72 3.78 -0.43 -2.15
C PHE A 72 3.90 -0.67 -3.66
N TYR A 73 4.96 -1.35 -4.14
CA TYR A 73 5.20 -1.65 -5.56
C TYR A 73 4.20 -2.70 -6.10
N ASN A 74 2.91 -2.37 -6.08
CA ASN A 74 1.81 -3.28 -6.32
C ASN A 74 1.84 -3.82 -7.75
N ASN A 75 2.12 -2.98 -8.75
CA ASN A 75 2.17 -3.43 -10.14
C ASN A 75 3.36 -4.36 -10.38
N ALA A 76 4.52 -4.01 -9.84
CA ALA A 76 5.72 -4.82 -9.98
C ALA A 76 5.56 -6.19 -9.29
N PHE A 77 5.07 -6.23 -8.05
CA PHE A 77 4.84 -7.50 -7.34
C PHE A 77 3.75 -8.35 -7.99
N ARG A 78 2.68 -7.75 -8.52
CA ARG A 78 1.65 -8.46 -9.28
C ARG A 78 2.26 -9.13 -10.51
N MET A 79 2.97 -8.38 -11.35
CA MET A 79 3.65 -8.90 -12.53
C MET A 79 4.61 -10.05 -12.18
N MET A 80 5.37 -9.91 -11.10
CA MET A 80 6.28 -10.97 -10.67
C MET A 80 5.55 -12.20 -10.13
N LYS A 81 4.43 -12.04 -9.42
CA LYS A 81 3.60 -13.17 -8.97
C LYS A 81 3.06 -13.96 -10.15
N ASP A 82 2.53 -13.25 -11.16
CA ASP A 82 2.02 -13.86 -12.38
C ASP A 82 3.16 -14.57 -13.15
N THR A 83 4.33 -13.93 -13.24
CA THR A 83 5.53 -14.50 -13.87
C THR A 83 6.00 -15.77 -13.15
N TYR A 84 6.13 -15.75 -11.82
CA TYR A 84 6.55 -16.92 -11.04
C TYR A 84 5.52 -18.06 -11.09
N ALA A 85 4.22 -17.74 -11.14
CA ALA A 85 3.18 -18.74 -11.32
C ALA A 85 3.34 -19.49 -12.66
N GLU A 86 3.57 -18.76 -13.75
CA GLU A 86 3.83 -19.36 -15.07
C GLU A 86 5.17 -20.10 -15.13
N TYR A 87 6.22 -19.52 -14.54
CA TYR A 87 7.56 -20.10 -14.44
C TYR A 87 7.53 -21.48 -13.78
N HIS A 88 6.80 -21.61 -12.66
CA HIS A 88 6.57 -22.87 -11.97
C HIS A 88 5.68 -23.82 -12.77
N GLN A 89 4.54 -23.33 -13.29
CA GLN A 89 3.60 -24.16 -14.07
C GLN A 89 4.27 -24.80 -15.29
N LYS A 90 5.16 -24.07 -15.96
CA LYS A 90 5.87 -24.50 -17.17
C LYS A 90 7.18 -25.24 -16.87
N GLN A 91 7.55 -25.39 -15.60
CA GLN A 91 8.79 -26.05 -15.17
C GLN A 91 10.03 -25.47 -15.87
N LEU A 92 10.14 -24.14 -15.93
CA LEU A 92 11.20 -23.47 -16.68
C LEU A 92 12.57 -23.58 -15.99
N ALA A 93 12.61 -23.62 -14.66
CA ALA A 93 13.77 -24.11 -13.91
C ALA A 93 13.30 -24.77 -12.60
N PRO A 94 12.91 -26.05 -12.63
CA PRO A 94 12.26 -26.72 -11.51
C PRO A 94 13.21 -27.01 -10.34
N ALA A 95 14.53 -26.99 -10.58
CA ALA A 95 15.54 -27.17 -9.55
C ALA A 95 15.99 -25.84 -8.91
N SER A 96 15.56 -24.70 -9.44
CA SER A 96 15.95 -23.40 -8.89
C SER A 96 15.44 -23.25 -7.44
N PRO A 97 16.24 -22.71 -6.51
CA PRO A 97 15.85 -22.50 -5.12
C PRO A 97 14.83 -21.37 -4.92
N TYR A 98 14.41 -20.70 -5.99
CA TYR A 98 13.45 -19.60 -5.96
C TYR A 98 12.26 -19.94 -6.87
N GLN A 99 11.12 -20.29 -6.26
CA GLN A 99 9.93 -20.76 -6.97
C GLN A 99 8.71 -19.85 -6.77
N SER A 100 8.79 -18.87 -5.87
CA SER A 100 7.70 -17.91 -5.64
C SER A 100 8.23 -16.53 -5.26
N VAL A 101 7.38 -15.50 -5.33
CA VAL A 101 7.75 -14.15 -4.89
C VAL A 101 8.03 -14.13 -3.39
N ASN A 102 7.07 -14.54 -2.57
CA ASN A 102 7.14 -14.44 -1.10
C ASN A 102 6.50 -15.64 -0.36
N GLY A 103 6.35 -16.79 -1.03
CA GLY A 103 5.81 -18.03 -0.46
C GLY A 103 6.91 -19.06 -0.18
N ASP A 104 6.66 -20.33 -0.51
CA ASP A 104 7.69 -21.38 -0.43
C ASP A 104 8.83 -21.09 -1.42
N GLN A 105 10.07 -21.31 -0.98
CA GLN A 105 11.26 -20.99 -1.77
C GLN A 105 11.22 -19.55 -2.31
N PRO A 106 11.18 -18.54 -1.40
CA PRO A 106 10.85 -17.16 -1.77
C PRO A 106 12.03 -16.46 -2.43
N ALA A 107 11.73 -15.75 -3.51
CA ALA A 107 12.62 -14.85 -4.21
C ALA A 107 12.84 -13.52 -3.46
N PHE A 108 11.87 -13.10 -2.65
CA PHE A 108 11.89 -11.88 -1.84
C PHE A 108 11.59 -12.18 -0.38
N LYS A 109 12.34 -11.55 0.54
CA LYS A 109 12.04 -11.56 1.98
C LYS A 109 11.82 -10.15 2.52
N PRO A 110 10.95 -9.99 3.52
CA PRO A 110 10.62 -8.68 4.06
C PRO A 110 11.79 -8.06 4.82
N LEU A 111 11.88 -6.74 4.74
CA LEU A 111 12.72 -5.86 5.55
C LEU A 111 11.82 -4.78 6.15
N ASN A 112 11.81 -4.65 7.47
CA ASN A 112 10.92 -3.74 8.18
C ASN A 112 11.66 -2.63 8.94
N MET A 113 12.98 -2.56 8.82
CA MET A 113 13.81 -1.57 9.50
C MET A 113 14.55 -0.70 8.49
N VAL A 114 14.52 0.62 8.72
CA VAL A 114 15.26 1.61 7.91
C VAL A 114 15.97 2.56 8.84
N THR A 115 17.23 2.85 8.56
CA THR A 115 18.02 3.84 9.28
C THR A 115 18.31 5.02 8.37
N VAL A 116 18.13 6.24 8.89
CA VAL A 116 18.65 7.46 8.25
C VAL A 116 19.66 8.10 9.19
N MET A 117 20.75 8.65 8.65
CA MET A 117 21.79 9.26 9.48
C MET A 117 21.47 10.74 9.74
N GLU A 118 21.41 11.10 11.01
CA GLU A 118 21.21 12.46 11.49
C GLU A 118 22.56 13.07 11.86
N ASN A 119 22.91 14.24 11.33
CA ASN A 119 24.11 14.96 11.73
C ASN A 119 23.72 16.01 12.77
N VAL A 120 24.26 15.90 13.99
CA VAL A 120 24.02 16.81 15.11
C VAL A 120 25.37 17.28 15.61
N GLU A 121 25.64 18.58 15.54
CA GLU A 121 26.92 19.17 15.97
C GLU A 121 28.18 18.51 15.36
N SER A 122 28.08 17.98 14.14
CA SER A 122 29.12 17.23 13.42
C SER A 122 29.32 15.78 13.86
N ASP A 123 28.47 15.27 14.75
CA ASP A 123 28.40 13.85 15.09
C ASP A 123 27.22 13.18 14.36
N TRP A 124 27.48 11.96 13.89
CA TRP A 124 26.51 11.16 13.15
C TRP A 124 25.74 10.22 14.07
N HIS A 125 24.43 10.41 14.13
CA HIS A 125 23.51 9.63 14.94
C HIS A 125 22.56 8.81 14.05
N PRO A 126 22.50 7.48 14.22
CA PRO A 126 21.53 6.67 13.50
C PRO A 126 20.11 6.99 14.00
N TRP A 127 19.19 7.26 13.07
CA TRP A 127 17.76 7.32 13.31
C TRP A 127 17.11 6.10 12.67
N THR A 128 17.02 5.03 13.46
CA THR A 128 16.48 3.74 13.05
C THR A 128 15.00 3.66 13.36
N ASN A 129 14.18 3.40 12.34
CA ASN A 129 12.74 3.20 12.46
C ASN A 129 12.39 1.74 12.13
N SER A 130 11.62 1.12 13.02
CA SER A 130 10.98 -0.19 12.77
C SER A 130 9.55 0.07 12.35
N PHE A 131 9.22 -0.32 11.12
CA PHE A 131 7.87 -0.24 10.58
C PHE A 131 7.14 -1.55 10.90
N PRO A 132 5.92 -1.49 11.44
CA PRO A 132 5.17 -2.71 11.75
C PRO A 132 4.85 -3.48 10.47
N ARG A 133 4.81 -4.81 10.54
CA ARG A 133 4.21 -5.58 9.45
C ARG A 133 2.69 -5.46 9.48
N ASN A 134 2.03 -5.61 8.34
CA ASN A 134 0.57 -5.64 8.23
C ASN A 134 0.08 -6.89 7.50
N ASP A 135 -1.22 -7.16 7.53
CA ASP A 135 -1.81 -8.34 6.91
C ASP A 135 -2.21 -8.12 5.43
N GLU A 136 -1.81 -7.00 4.83
CA GLU A 136 -2.13 -6.71 3.43
C GLU A 136 -1.25 -7.53 2.47
N VAL A 137 -1.86 -8.08 1.42
CA VAL A 137 -1.19 -8.97 0.49
C VAL A 137 -0.42 -8.18 -0.59
N LEU A 138 0.87 -8.51 -0.79
CA LEU A 138 1.69 -7.93 -1.87
C LEU A 138 1.02 -8.05 -3.25
N GLY A 139 1.16 -7.02 -4.08
CA GLY A 139 0.67 -7.05 -5.46
C GLY A 139 -0.86 -6.97 -5.59
N THR A 140 -1.59 -6.70 -4.50
CA THR A 140 -3.03 -6.44 -4.56
C THR A 140 -3.31 -4.96 -4.77
N GLU A 141 -4.31 -4.64 -5.60
CA GLU A 141 -4.74 -3.26 -5.77
C GLU A 141 -5.40 -2.76 -4.48
N ASN A 142 -4.90 -1.64 -3.97
CA ASN A 142 -5.48 -0.94 -2.85
C ASN A 142 -6.54 0.07 -3.28
N LYS A 143 -7.34 0.50 -2.30
CA LYS A 143 -8.25 1.66 -2.40
C LYS A 143 -7.59 2.84 -3.15
N LEU A 144 -8.40 3.62 -3.87
CA LEU A 144 -7.94 4.87 -4.47
C LEU A 144 -7.44 5.82 -3.36
N TRP A 145 -6.12 5.95 -3.26
CA TRP A 145 -5.47 6.88 -2.34
C TRP A 145 -5.47 8.29 -2.94
N THR A 146 -6.48 9.08 -2.59
CA THR A 146 -6.49 10.53 -2.87
C THR A 146 -5.52 11.26 -1.92
N PRO A 147 -5.04 12.47 -2.27
CA PRO A 147 -4.25 13.26 -1.34
C PRO A 147 -4.92 13.44 0.02
N TRP A 148 -6.25 13.62 0.05
CA TRP A 148 -7.00 13.73 1.30
C TRP A 148 -6.98 12.44 2.13
N THR A 149 -7.23 11.27 1.51
CA THR A 149 -7.18 10.00 2.25
C THR A 149 -5.80 9.71 2.84
N LEU A 150 -4.72 10.06 2.11
CA LEU A 150 -3.36 9.95 2.62
C LEU A 150 -3.13 10.89 3.82
N MET A 151 -3.68 12.10 3.81
CA MET A 151 -3.58 13.01 4.95
C MET A 151 -4.36 12.54 6.17
N LYS A 152 -5.52 11.90 6.00
CA LYS A 152 -6.23 11.25 7.11
C LYS A 152 -5.37 10.16 7.74
N THR A 153 -4.76 9.31 6.91
CA THR A 153 -3.86 8.26 7.38
C THR A 153 -2.60 8.84 8.04
N LEU A 154 -2.05 9.92 7.50
CA LEU A 154 -0.91 10.62 8.10
C LEU A 154 -1.28 11.19 9.48
N ALA A 155 -2.44 11.82 9.64
CA ALA A 155 -2.90 12.36 10.92
C ALA A 155 -3.07 11.26 11.98
N ALA A 156 -3.69 10.14 11.61
CA ALA A 156 -3.81 8.98 12.49
C ALA A 156 -2.44 8.38 12.87
N TRP A 157 -1.51 8.31 11.92
CA TRP A 157 -0.15 7.83 12.16
C TRP A 157 0.65 8.77 13.07
N LEU A 158 0.58 10.08 12.84
CA LEU A 158 1.22 11.09 13.71
C LEU A 158 0.67 11.03 15.14
N LYS A 159 -0.64 10.89 15.30
CA LYS A 159 -1.28 10.71 16.61
C LYS A 159 -0.73 9.47 17.33
N ARG A 160 -0.66 8.33 16.63
CA ARG A 160 -0.09 7.10 17.20
C ARG A 160 1.37 7.28 17.61
N LEU A 161 2.20 7.89 16.75
CA LEU A 161 3.59 8.18 17.10
C LEU A 161 3.72 9.07 18.33
N PHE A 162 2.84 10.07 18.45
CA PHE A 162 2.78 10.97 19.59
C PHE A 162 2.39 10.22 20.87
N GLU A 163 1.39 9.34 20.81
CA GLU A 163 0.99 8.46 21.93
C GLU A 163 2.13 7.51 22.34
N ASP A 164 2.74 6.83 21.37
CA ASP A 164 3.86 5.90 21.57
C ASP A 164 5.05 6.63 22.24
N PHE A 165 5.37 7.84 21.79
CA PHE A 165 6.37 8.71 22.40
C PHE A 165 6.06 9.01 23.88
N PHE A 166 4.88 9.53 24.20
CA PHE A 166 4.53 9.88 25.59
C PHE A 166 4.27 8.66 26.48
N SER A 167 4.09 7.47 25.91
CA SER A 167 4.08 6.21 26.67
C SER A 167 5.49 5.75 27.04
N SER A 168 6.50 6.11 26.23
CA SER A 168 7.89 5.67 26.37
C SER A 168 8.74 6.66 27.18
N PHE A 169 8.37 7.93 27.21
CA PHE A 169 9.12 9.01 27.86
C PHE A 169 8.28 9.76 28.89
N ASP A 170 8.77 9.85 30.14
CA ASP A 170 8.12 10.60 31.22
C ASP A 170 8.42 12.11 31.11
N LEU A 171 7.63 12.80 30.29
CA LEU A 171 7.78 14.22 29.97
C LEU A 171 6.51 15.02 30.28
N PRO A 172 6.10 15.13 31.56
CA PRO A 172 4.80 15.67 31.96
C PRO A 172 4.62 17.15 31.58
N VAL A 173 5.70 17.93 31.58
CA VAL A 173 5.67 19.34 31.16
C VAL A 173 5.36 19.45 29.66
N VAL A 174 6.02 18.64 28.83
CA VAL A 174 5.79 18.61 27.37
C VAL A 174 4.37 18.16 27.07
N ARG A 175 3.91 17.09 27.75
CA ARG A 175 2.54 16.58 27.62
C ARG A 175 1.50 17.65 27.96
N THR A 176 1.68 18.35 29.08
CA THR A 176 0.78 19.41 29.53
C THR A 176 0.75 20.60 28.57
N GLN A 177 1.88 20.96 27.96
CA GLN A 177 1.95 22.04 26.98
C GLN A 177 1.29 21.66 25.64
N ALA A 178 1.38 20.40 25.24
CA ALA A 178 0.74 19.89 24.03
C ALA A 178 -0.78 19.69 24.18
N ASN A 179 -1.32 19.77 25.39
CA ASN A 179 -2.75 19.62 25.66
C ASN A 179 -3.58 20.78 25.09
N ALA A 180 -4.75 20.44 24.55
CA ALA A 180 -5.76 21.38 24.10
C ALA A 180 -6.39 22.09 25.30
N LYS A 181 -6.00 23.34 25.54
CA LYS A 181 -6.61 24.22 26.54
C LYS A 181 -7.70 25.04 25.89
N THR A 182 -8.95 24.59 25.97
CA THR A 182 -10.07 25.26 25.27
C THR A 182 -10.25 26.71 25.73
N GLU A 183 -9.83 27.07 26.93
CA GLU A 183 -9.77 28.45 27.41
C GLU A 183 -8.91 29.37 26.52
N ASP A 184 -7.83 28.84 25.94
CA ASP A 184 -6.91 29.55 25.04
C ASP A 184 -7.43 29.63 23.59
N PHE A 185 -8.53 28.95 23.28
CA PHE A 185 -9.05 28.89 21.90
C PHE A 185 -9.81 30.17 21.55
N GLU A 186 -9.50 30.70 20.36
CA GLU A 186 -10.17 31.86 19.79
C GLU A 186 -11.66 31.56 19.50
N GLY A 187 -12.49 32.60 19.48
CA GLY A 187 -13.94 32.44 19.32
C GLY A 187 -14.35 31.72 18.04
N TRP A 188 -13.62 31.94 16.93
CA TRP A 188 -13.88 31.28 15.66
C TRP A 188 -13.48 29.79 15.67
N VAL A 189 -12.38 29.44 16.34
CA VAL A 189 -11.93 28.04 16.54
C VAL A 189 -13.01 27.26 17.29
N LYS A 190 -13.52 27.82 18.39
CA LYS A 190 -14.63 27.21 19.15
C LYS A 190 -15.90 27.06 18.32
N ALA A 191 -16.22 28.06 17.51
CA ALA A 191 -17.41 28.01 16.65
C ALA A 191 -17.29 26.92 15.57
N GLU A 192 -16.12 26.79 14.95
CA GLU A 192 -15.87 25.79 13.90
C GLU A 192 -15.79 24.36 14.45
N ILE A 193 -15.17 24.16 15.63
CA ILE A 193 -15.21 22.83 16.27
C ILE A 193 -16.67 22.45 16.60
N ARG A 194 -17.49 23.40 17.09
CA ARG A 194 -18.91 23.14 17.37
C ARG A 194 -19.75 22.89 16.13
N SER A 195 -19.42 23.50 14.99
CA SER A 195 -20.14 23.29 13.74
C SER A 195 -19.90 21.88 13.19
N LEU A 196 -18.69 21.34 13.40
CA LEU A 196 -18.33 19.96 13.07
C LEU A 196 -18.94 18.96 14.05
N ASP A 197 -18.72 19.15 15.35
CA ASP A 197 -19.25 18.29 16.41
C ASP A 197 -19.22 19.02 17.76
N ALA A 198 -20.40 19.35 18.29
CA ALA A 198 -20.55 20.06 19.57
C ALA A 198 -19.94 19.29 20.77
N GLY A 199 -19.77 17.97 20.67
CA GLY A 199 -19.16 17.13 21.69
C GLY A 199 -17.65 17.29 21.79
N LEU A 200 -16.95 17.63 20.70
CA LEU A 200 -15.48 17.63 20.65
C LEU A 200 -14.83 18.61 21.64
N LEU A 201 -15.39 19.81 21.81
CA LEU A 201 -14.87 20.77 22.79
C LEU A 201 -14.99 20.24 24.22
N LYS A 202 -16.12 19.59 24.52
CA LYS A 202 -16.38 19.03 25.85
C LYS A 202 -15.48 17.84 26.12
N THR A 203 -15.23 16.99 25.12
CA THR A 203 -14.26 15.90 25.21
C THR A 203 -12.86 16.46 25.44
N ALA A 204 -12.44 17.48 24.67
CA ALA A 204 -11.14 18.13 24.84
C ALA A 204 -10.90 18.64 26.27
N GLU A 205 -11.94 19.23 26.89
CA GLU A 205 -11.90 19.74 28.27
C GLU A 205 -11.82 18.63 29.34
N LEU A 206 -12.45 17.48 29.10
CA LEU A 206 -12.61 16.43 30.11
C LEU A 206 -11.49 15.39 30.12
N THR A 207 -10.78 15.20 29.00
CA THR A 207 -9.89 14.04 28.81
C THR A 207 -8.41 14.40 28.62
N GLU A 208 -7.98 15.62 28.94
CA GLU A 208 -6.60 16.10 28.67
C GLU A 208 -6.17 15.87 27.21
N PHE A 209 -7.07 16.12 26.27
CA PHE A 209 -6.86 15.81 24.86
C PHE A 209 -5.71 16.65 24.29
N SER A 210 -4.76 16.06 23.55
CA SER A 210 -3.71 16.87 22.93
C SER A 210 -4.23 17.64 21.71
N LEU A 211 -3.57 18.74 21.33
CA LEU A 211 -3.88 19.48 20.11
C LEU A 211 -3.85 18.58 18.86
N LEU A 212 -2.98 17.55 18.84
CA LEU A 212 -2.92 16.56 17.78
C LEU A 212 -4.13 15.63 17.75
N HIS A 213 -4.59 15.18 18.92
CA HIS A 213 -5.78 14.34 19.01
C HIS A 213 -7.03 15.10 18.56
N LEU A 214 -7.11 16.39 18.92
CA LEU A 214 -8.19 17.26 18.47
C LEU A 214 -8.11 17.49 16.95
N ALA A 215 -6.92 17.71 16.38
CA ALA A 215 -6.74 17.84 14.93
C ALA A 215 -7.15 16.57 14.18
N GLU A 216 -6.72 15.39 14.65
CA GLU A 216 -7.11 14.09 14.08
C GLU A 216 -8.62 13.86 14.18
N SER A 217 -9.24 14.20 15.31
CA SER A 217 -10.69 14.11 15.49
C SER A 217 -11.45 15.06 14.55
N VAL A 218 -10.97 16.30 14.38
CA VAL A 218 -11.53 17.26 13.41
C VAL A 218 -11.46 16.70 12.00
N ILE A 219 -10.28 16.19 11.59
CA ILE A 219 -10.07 15.54 10.30
C ILE A 219 -11.03 14.36 10.11
N GLY A 220 -11.23 13.54 11.15
CA GLY A 220 -12.14 12.39 11.13
C GLY A 220 -13.63 12.75 11.01
N LYS A 221 -14.02 13.99 11.34
CA LYS A 221 -15.40 14.48 11.20
C LYS A 221 -15.66 15.21 9.87
N MET A 222 -14.61 15.54 9.12
CA MET A 222 -14.74 16.15 7.79
C MET A 222 -15.16 15.11 6.73
N SER A 223 -15.75 15.59 5.64
CA SER A 223 -16.17 14.73 4.51
C SER A 223 -14.98 13.99 3.87
N ASP A 224 -15.25 12.87 3.23
CA ASP A 224 -14.26 12.18 2.40
C ASP A 224 -14.07 12.86 1.03
N ASP A 225 -15.05 13.67 0.60
CA ASP A 225 -14.94 14.50 -0.58
C ASP A 225 -14.29 15.86 -0.24
N PRO A 226 -13.06 16.14 -0.71
CA PRO A 226 -12.40 17.41 -0.44
C PRO A 226 -13.11 18.62 -1.05
N HIS A 227 -14.01 18.41 -2.03
CA HIS A 227 -14.82 19.50 -2.59
C HIS A 227 -15.89 20.01 -1.62
N GLU A 228 -16.23 19.25 -0.57
CA GLU A 228 -17.19 19.65 0.47
C GLU A 228 -16.52 20.39 1.64
N HIS A 229 -15.20 20.49 1.65
CA HIS A 229 -14.48 21.13 2.75
C HIS A 229 -14.54 22.65 2.65
N SER A 230 -14.75 23.31 3.79
CA SER A 230 -14.71 24.76 3.87
C SER A 230 -13.28 25.25 4.13
N PRO A 231 -12.90 26.44 3.65
CA PRO A 231 -11.63 27.06 4.05
C PRO A 231 -11.48 27.22 5.57
N HIS A 232 -12.58 27.38 6.31
CA HIS A 232 -12.55 27.47 7.77
C HIS A 232 -12.15 26.15 8.44
N GLN A 233 -12.57 25.01 7.90
CA GLN A 233 -12.16 23.69 8.37
C GLN A 233 -10.66 23.46 8.17
N TYR A 234 -10.11 23.85 7.02
CA TYR A 234 -8.68 23.78 6.78
C TYR A 234 -7.88 24.73 7.69
N ASN A 235 -8.34 25.96 7.86
CA ASN A 235 -7.72 26.93 8.77
C ASN A 235 -7.76 26.44 10.23
N LEU A 236 -8.81 25.72 10.64
CA LEU A 236 -8.91 25.12 11.96
C LEU A 236 -7.81 24.06 12.17
N ILE A 237 -7.63 23.14 11.22
CA ILE A 237 -6.58 22.11 11.32
C ILE A 237 -5.20 22.75 11.34
N ASP A 238 -4.94 23.69 10.43
CA ASP A 238 -3.68 24.44 10.39
C ASP A 238 -3.39 25.13 11.74
N TRP A 239 -4.39 25.81 12.29
CA TRP A 239 -4.27 26.46 13.60
C TRP A 239 -3.92 25.46 14.71
N LEU A 240 -4.58 24.30 14.76
CA LEU A 240 -4.31 23.26 15.76
C LEU A 240 -2.90 22.71 15.66
N LEU A 241 -2.46 22.37 14.45
CA LEU A 241 -1.13 21.84 14.18
C LEU A 241 -0.03 22.88 14.45
N THR A 242 -0.26 24.14 14.05
CA THR A 242 0.66 25.25 14.32
C THR A 242 0.79 25.51 15.83
N LYS A 243 -0.32 25.52 16.57
CA LYS A 243 -0.28 25.64 18.04
C LYS A 243 0.48 24.49 18.71
N LEU A 244 0.29 23.26 18.23
CA LEU A 244 1.02 22.10 18.75
C LEU A 244 2.52 22.25 18.55
N ARG A 245 2.93 22.59 17.32
CA ARG A 245 4.33 22.81 16.98
C ARG A 245 4.93 23.92 17.84
N ASP A 246 4.29 25.09 17.91
CA ASP A 246 4.78 26.24 18.67
C ASP A 246 4.88 25.93 20.17
N ALA A 247 3.95 25.14 20.73
CA ALA A 247 4.01 24.71 22.13
C ALA A 247 5.22 23.81 22.40
N ILE A 248 5.53 22.91 21.47
CA ILE A 248 6.71 22.04 21.56
C ILE A 248 7.99 22.86 21.35
N GLU A 249 8.03 23.76 20.36
CA GLU A 249 9.20 24.60 20.07
C GLU A 249 9.57 25.53 21.23
N ASN A 250 8.60 26.30 21.74
CA ASN A 250 8.83 27.25 22.84
C ASN A 250 9.28 26.58 24.13
N LEU A 251 8.86 25.34 24.37
CA LEU A 251 9.28 24.58 25.54
C LEU A 251 10.74 24.11 25.43
N LEU A 252 11.24 23.96 24.21
CA LEU A 252 12.51 23.29 23.93
C LEU A 252 13.59 24.26 23.42
N ASP A 253 13.32 25.56 23.41
CA ASP A 253 14.28 26.61 23.06
C ASP A 253 15.53 26.49 23.94
N GLY A 254 16.68 26.17 23.30
CA GLY A 254 17.95 25.91 23.97
C GLY A 254 18.19 24.48 24.51
N VAL A 255 17.26 23.53 24.33
CA VAL A 255 17.38 22.14 24.85
C VAL A 255 17.15 21.06 23.76
N LEU A 256 16.63 21.42 22.58
CA LEU A 256 16.40 20.50 21.44
C LEU A 256 17.66 19.72 21.01
N ALA A 257 18.83 20.35 21.07
CA ALA A 257 20.09 19.70 20.71
C ALA A 257 20.42 18.54 21.65
N ASP A 258 20.13 18.69 22.94
CA ASP A 258 20.53 17.76 24.00
C ASP A 258 19.56 16.57 24.18
N HIS A 259 18.38 16.59 23.54
CA HIS A 259 17.35 15.56 23.72
C HIS A 259 16.87 14.94 22.40
N THR A 260 17.61 13.93 21.90
CA THR A 260 17.41 13.27 20.59
C THR A 260 15.97 12.90 20.25
N GLU A 261 15.28 12.21 21.16
CA GLU A 261 13.92 11.71 20.89
C GLU A 261 12.89 12.84 20.77
N LEU A 262 13.07 13.91 21.55
CA LEU A 262 12.22 15.11 21.47
C LEU A 262 12.45 15.88 20.17
N ARG A 263 13.71 16.03 19.76
CA ARG A 263 14.07 16.66 18.48
C ARG A 263 13.45 15.92 17.30
N ARG A 264 13.52 14.58 17.30
CA ARG A 264 12.93 13.74 16.24
C ARG A 264 11.40 13.80 16.20
N LEU A 265 10.74 13.88 17.37
CA LEU A 265 9.31 14.14 17.44
C LEU A 265 8.97 15.51 16.83
N PHE A 266 9.71 16.56 17.20
CA PHE A 266 9.52 17.90 16.63
C PHE A 266 9.68 17.91 15.11
N ILE A 267 10.76 17.33 14.58
CA ILE A 267 11.00 17.19 13.13
C ILE A 267 9.80 16.55 12.44
N THR A 268 9.28 15.45 13.00
CA THR A 268 8.17 14.70 12.40
C THR A 268 6.88 15.53 12.36
N LEU A 269 6.56 16.23 13.46
CA LEU A 269 5.37 17.08 13.55
C LEU A 269 5.48 18.31 12.65
N ASP A 270 6.66 18.94 12.59
CA ASP A 270 6.91 20.12 11.77
C ASP A 270 6.80 19.80 10.27
N LEU A 271 7.38 18.68 9.84
CA LEU A 271 7.23 18.18 8.45
C LEU A 271 5.76 17.88 8.12
N GLY A 272 5.06 17.10 8.96
CA GLY A 272 3.66 16.75 8.73
C GLY A 272 2.74 17.97 8.66
N SER A 273 2.97 18.95 9.53
CA SER A 273 2.22 20.20 9.57
C SER A 273 2.49 21.06 8.33
N ALA A 274 3.75 21.19 7.91
CA ALA A 274 4.11 21.93 6.70
C ALA A 274 3.52 21.30 5.43
N VAL A 275 3.54 19.97 5.31
CA VAL A 275 2.89 19.24 4.21
C VAL A 275 1.38 19.50 4.19
N PHE A 276 0.70 19.44 5.35
CA PHE A 276 -0.72 19.75 5.43
C PHE A 276 -1.03 21.19 4.99
N ARG A 277 -0.30 22.18 5.54
CA ARG A 277 -0.45 23.60 5.19
C ARG A 277 -0.25 23.84 3.70
N GLY A 278 0.82 23.29 3.14
CA GLY A 278 1.09 23.40 1.71
C GLY A 278 0.02 22.75 0.86
N ALA A 279 -0.48 21.57 1.26
CA ALA A 279 -1.52 20.87 0.53
C ALA A 279 -2.84 21.67 0.47
N VAL A 280 -3.19 22.37 1.55
CA VAL A 280 -4.31 23.33 1.56
C VAL A 280 -4.02 24.51 0.65
N ARG A 281 -2.86 25.18 0.84
CA ARG A 281 -2.51 26.42 0.15
C ARG A 281 -2.47 26.29 -1.38
N ASP A 282 -1.97 25.16 -1.88
CA ASP A 282 -1.82 24.89 -3.31
C ASP A 282 -2.98 24.06 -3.90
N ASP A 283 -4.09 23.90 -3.15
CA ASP A 283 -5.28 23.14 -3.54
C ASP A 283 -4.99 21.67 -3.93
N VAL A 284 -4.00 21.03 -3.29
CA VAL A 284 -3.54 19.68 -3.62
C VAL A 284 -4.63 18.64 -3.42
N PHE A 285 -5.51 18.81 -2.42
CA PHE A 285 -6.62 17.89 -2.17
C PHE A 285 -7.60 17.78 -3.33
N VAL A 286 -7.73 18.86 -4.11
CA VAL A 286 -8.62 18.93 -5.28
C VAL A 286 -7.86 18.68 -6.58
N ARG A 287 -6.66 19.25 -6.72
CA ARG A 287 -5.90 19.26 -7.98
C ARG A 287 -4.91 18.11 -8.11
N GLY A 288 -4.66 17.37 -7.03
CA GLY A 288 -3.66 16.32 -6.97
C GLY A 288 -2.24 16.84 -6.73
N TRP A 289 -1.33 15.91 -6.46
CA TRP A 289 0.07 16.20 -6.11
C TRP A 289 0.84 16.92 -7.23
N ASP A 290 0.50 16.72 -8.50
CA ASP A 290 1.19 17.35 -9.62
C ASP A 290 1.07 18.90 -9.59
N ALA A 291 0.08 19.45 -8.87
CA ALA A 291 -0.10 20.90 -8.71
C ALA A 291 1.10 21.62 -8.07
N ILE A 292 1.90 20.90 -7.27
CA ILE A 292 3.06 21.43 -6.55
C ILE A 292 4.41 21.02 -7.16
N ASP A 293 4.42 20.28 -8.27
CA ASP A 293 5.67 19.83 -8.92
C ASP A 293 6.51 20.98 -9.50
N LYS A 294 5.97 22.19 -9.58
CA LYS A 294 6.71 23.42 -9.93
C LYS A 294 7.75 23.83 -8.87
N TYR A 295 7.63 23.32 -7.64
CA TYR A 295 8.56 23.59 -6.54
C TYR A 295 9.53 22.43 -6.32
N ASP A 296 10.72 22.74 -5.83
CA ASP A 296 11.52 21.75 -5.12
C ASP A 296 10.87 21.44 -3.75
N PHE A 297 11.06 20.23 -3.22
CA PHE A 297 10.40 19.79 -1.99
C PHE A 297 10.84 20.62 -0.77
N ARG A 298 12.13 20.93 -0.60
CA ARG A 298 12.61 21.79 0.50
C ARG A 298 12.10 23.22 0.34
N GLU A 299 12.18 23.76 -0.87
CA GLU A 299 11.62 25.09 -1.20
C GLU A 299 10.13 25.17 -0.83
N TRP A 300 9.37 24.12 -1.13
CA TRP A 300 7.96 24.06 -0.81
C TRP A 300 7.70 23.94 0.70
N LEU A 301 8.45 23.09 1.42
CA LEU A 301 8.37 22.98 2.87
C LEU A 301 8.67 24.31 3.57
N ASP A 302 9.76 24.98 3.20
CA ASP A 302 10.15 26.29 3.75
C ASP A 302 9.07 27.35 3.50
N SER A 303 8.53 27.38 2.27
CA SER A 303 7.46 28.31 1.91
C SER A 303 6.17 28.09 2.70
N ASN A 304 6.02 26.91 3.31
CA ASN A 304 4.90 26.49 4.15
C ASN A 304 5.31 26.40 5.64
N GLY A 305 6.35 27.13 6.04
CA GLY A 305 6.73 27.39 7.43
C GLY A 305 7.37 26.21 8.16
N CYS A 306 8.00 25.28 7.43
CA CYS A 306 8.81 24.21 8.02
C CYS A 306 10.15 24.77 8.51
N HIS A 307 10.57 24.39 9.72
CA HIS A 307 11.92 24.66 10.26
C HIS A 307 12.85 23.44 10.11
N SER A 308 12.30 22.29 9.69
CA SER A 308 12.98 20.99 9.61
C SER A 308 13.20 20.50 8.18
N SER A 309 13.20 21.39 7.19
CA SER A 309 13.39 21.06 5.76
C SER A 309 14.76 20.46 5.44
N GLU A 310 15.77 20.72 6.27
CA GLU A 310 17.13 20.16 6.16
C GLU A 310 17.35 18.91 7.03
N SER A 311 16.28 18.37 7.64
CA SER A 311 16.36 17.22 8.55
C SER A 311 16.76 15.92 7.85
N ALA A 312 17.22 14.93 8.64
CA ALA A 312 17.66 13.63 8.13
C ALA A 312 16.61 12.90 7.25
N PRO A 313 15.31 12.86 7.59
CA PRO A 313 14.31 12.25 6.71
C PRO A 313 14.18 12.95 5.35
N VAL A 314 14.29 14.29 5.32
CA VAL A 314 14.23 15.03 4.06
C VAL A 314 15.49 14.77 3.23
N ARG A 315 16.70 14.83 3.81
CA ARG A 315 17.93 14.48 3.09
C ARG A 315 17.88 13.06 2.53
N ALA A 316 17.38 12.10 3.31
CA ALA A 316 17.18 10.72 2.87
C ALA A 316 16.23 10.61 1.66
N ALA A 317 15.23 11.49 1.55
CA ALA A 317 14.37 11.55 0.37
C ALA A 317 15.12 11.91 -0.91
N TYR A 318 16.10 12.81 -0.83
CA TYR A 318 16.93 13.19 -1.97
C TYR A 318 17.94 12.09 -2.30
N SER A 319 18.62 11.54 -1.30
CA SER A 319 19.59 10.44 -1.45
C SER A 319 18.97 9.19 -2.07
N LEU A 320 17.77 8.79 -1.60
CA LEU A 320 17.07 7.58 -2.06
C LEU A 320 16.85 7.54 -3.59
N VAL A 321 16.68 8.70 -4.21
CA VAL A 321 16.40 8.83 -5.65
C VAL A 321 17.47 9.66 -6.38
N PHE A 322 18.63 9.84 -5.75
CA PHE A 322 19.77 10.59 -6.29
C PHE A 322 19.38 11.99 -6.82
N ALA A 323 18.46 12.69 -6.13
CA ALA A 323 17.85 13.94 -6.58
C ALA A 323 18.79 15.17 -6.52
N TYR A 324 19.94 15.07 -7.17
CA TYR A 324 21.00 16.06 -7.17
C TYR A 324 21.34 16.44 -8.62
N GLU A 325 21.15 17.70 -8.98
CA GLU A 325 21.38 18.14 -10.35
C GLU A 325 22.84 17.96 -10.76
N GLY A 326 23.08 17.20 -11.83
CA GLY A 326 24.43 16.86 -12.28
C GLY A 326 25.22 16.05 -11.24
N GLY A 327 24.55 15.42 -10.29
CA GLY A 327 25.16 14.63 -9.22
C GLY A 327 25.92 15.47 -8.20
N ASP A 328 25.68 16.79 -8.21
CA ASP A 328 26.24 17.72 -7.24
C ASP A 328 25.30 17.82 -6.04
N THR A 329 25.74 17.31 -4.91
CA THR A 329 24.90 17.16 -3.71
C THR A 329 24.53 18.48 -3.05
N ASP A 330 25.31 19.54 -3.33
CA ASP A 330 24.99 20.94 -3.02
C ASP A 330 23.82 21.50 -3.88
N ARG A 331 23.33 20.74 -4.86
CA ARG A 331 22.24 21.13 -5.76
C ARG A 331 21.06 20.14 -5.70
N PRO A 332 20.42 19.98 -4.53
CA PRO A 332 19.23 19.16 -4.39
C PRO A 332 18.09 19.68 -5.28
N ASN A 333 17.42 18.80 -5.99
CA ASN A 333 16.23 19.12 -6.77
C ASN A 333 15.29 17.91 -6.91
N PHE A 334 14.21 17.91 -6.12
CA PHE A 334 13.16 16.92 -6.17
C PHE A 334 11.79 17.62 -6.19
N ALA A 335 11.03 17.44 -7.27
CA ALA A 335 9.69 18.00 -7.42
C ALA A 335 8.80 17.62 -6.21
N ALA A 336 8.19 18.63 -5.59
CA ALA A 336 7.50 18.47 -4.31
C ALA A 336 6.34 17.47 -4.36
N GLY A 337 5.58 17.43 -5.46
CA GLY A 337 4.45 16.51 -5.65
C GLY A 337 4.89 15.07 -5.81
N ALA A 338 5.90 14.83 -6.66
CA ALA A 338 6.52 13.53 -6.83
C ALA A 338 7.12 12.99 -5.52
N CYS A 339 7.85 13.84 -4.78
CA CYS A 339 8.42 13.49 -3.48
C CYS A 339 7.34 13.13 -2.46
N THR A 340 6.38 14.03 -2.21
CA THR A 340 5.33 13.84 -1.20
C THR A 340 4.50 12.59 -1.49
N ARG A 341 4.12 12.38 -2.76
CA ARG A 341 3.37 11.20 -3.18
C ARG A 341 4.16 9.90 -2.97
N ALA A 342 5.44 9.88 -3.35
CA ALA A 342 6.28 8.69 -3.19
C ALA A 342 6.43 8.32 -1.70
N PHE A 343 6.73 9.30 -0.85
CA PHE A 343 6.89 9.07 0.59
C PHE A 343 5.57 8.71 1.28
N ALA A 344 4.46 9.34 0.90
CA ALA A 344 3.14 8.94 1.39
C ALA A 344 2.82 7.48 1.01
N ARG A 345 3.19 7.05 -0.21
CA ARG A 345 3.01 5.65 -0.63
C ARG A 345 3.90 4.69 0.16
N ILE A 346 5.18 5.04 0.36
CA ILE A 346 6.15 4.26 1.14
C ILE A 346 5.65 4.07 2.58
N LEU A 347 5.21 5.13 3.24
CA LEU A 347 4.93 5.13 4.67
C LEU A 347 3.51 4.64 5.01
N LEU A 348 2.53 4.90 4.14
CA LEU A 348 1.11 4.75 4.47
C LEU A 348 0.38 3.67 3.67
N THR A 349 1.01 3.09 2.64
CA THR A 349 0.34 2.17 1.70
C THR A 349 1.10 0.88 1.38
N TYR A 350 2.18 0.59 2.12
CA TYR A 350 2.96 -0.63 1.91
C TYR A 350 2.17 -1.89 2.31
N LYS A 351 2.47 -2.99 1.63
CA LYS A 351 1.85 -4.30 1.84
C LYS A 351 2.81 -5.22 2.60
N ASP A 352 2.34 -5.78 3.70
CA ASP A 352 3.07 -6.66 4.60
C ASP A 352 4.31 -6.00 5.23
N ALA A 353 5.36 -5.72 4.48
CA ALA A 353 6.54 -5.00 4.98
C ALA A 353 6.85 -3.77 4.13
N ILE A 354 7.47 -2.75 4.73
CA ILE A 354 7.84 -1.51 4.04
C ILE A 354 8.82 -1.76 2.88
N LEU A 355 9.71 -2.74 3.02
CA LEU A 355 10.74 -3.10 2.04
C LEU A 355 10.86 -4.61 1.87
N TRP A 356 11.45 -5.03 0.75
CA TRP A 356 11.63 -6.42 0.34
C TRP A 356 12.99 -6.60 -0.34
N LYS A 357 13.82 -7.48 0.22
CA LYS A 357 15.14 -7.84 -0.30
C LYS A 357 15.06 -9.11 -1.15
N MET A 358 15.62 -9.02 -2.35
CA MET A 358 15.82 -10.18 -3.22
C MET A 358 16.83 -11.14 -2.57
N GLN A 359 16.60 -12.44 -2.76
CA GLN A 359 17.43 -13.52 -2.18
C GLN A 359 18.58 -13.96 -3.11
N ALA A 360 18.69 -13.33 -4.28
CA ALA A 360 19.83 -13.36 -5.20
C ALA A 360 19.86 -12.00 -5.96
N GLY A 361 20.65 -11.89 -7.04
CA GLY A 361 20.74 -10.64 -7.81
C GLY A 361 19.44 -10.29 -8.54
N MET A 362 19.23 -9.01 -8.83
CA MET A 362 18.01 -8.56 -9.52
C MET A 362 17.87 -9.18 -10.92
N GLY A 363 18.98 -9.37 -11.63
CA GLY A 363 19.05 -10.13 -12.87
C GLY A 363 18.42 -11.52 -12.73
N ASP A 364 18.76 -12.23 -11.66
CA ASP A 364 18.38 -13.63 -11.44
C ASP A 364 16.94 -13.76 -10.95
N ILE A 365 16.49 -12.83 -10.10
CA ILE A 365 15.17 -12.89 -9.45
C ILE A 365 14.07 -12.23 -10.29
N VAL A 366 14.41 -11.19 -11.07
CA VAL A 366 13.41 -10.44 -11.85
C VAL A 366 13.54 -10.76 -13.33
N PHE A 367 14.73 -10.61 -13.90
CA PHE A 367 14.89 -10.64 -15.35
C PHE A 367 15.01 -12.05 -15.93
N SER A 368 15.61 -13.02 -15.22
CA SER A 368 15.66 -14.42 -15.68
C SER A 368 14.26 -15.04 -15.77
N PRO A 369 13.38 -14.98 -14.74
CA PRO A 369 12.03 -15.54 -14.84
C PRO A 369 11.20 -14.85 -15.92
N LEU A 370 11.26 -13.51 -16.01
CA LEU A 370 10.58 -12.76 -17.07
C LEU A 370 11.06 -13.19 -18.47
N TYR A 371 12.38 -13.26 -18.68
CA TYR A 371 12.96 -13.69 -19.95
C TYR A 371 12.49 -15.09 -20.33
N LEU A 372 12.61 -16.06 -19.41
CA LEU A 372 12.25 -17.45 -19.67
C LEU A 372 10.76 -17.61 -19.97
N VAL A 373 9.87 -16.96 -19.19
CA VAL A 373 8.42 -17.00 -19.43
C VAL A 373 8.07 -16.35 -20.77
N LEU A 374 8.61 -15.18 -21.08
CA LEU A 374 8.32 -14.48 -22.33
C LEU A 374 8.86 -15.23 -23.56
N LYS A 375 10.08 -15.78 -23.46
CA LYS A 375 10.68 -16.63 -24.50
C LYS A 375 9.83 -17.87 -24.75
N GLU A 376 9.41 -18.56 -23.70
CA GLU A 376 8.54 -19.75 -23.78
C GLU A 376 7.17 -19.42 -24.40
N LYS A 377 6.64 -18.23 -24.18
CA LYS A 377 5.39 -17.79 -24.84
C LYS A 377 5.59 -17.52 -26.35
N GLY A 378 6.82 -17.37 -26.83
CA GLY A 378 7.17 -17.13 -28.23
C GLY A 378 7.67 -15.73 -28.57
N VAL A 379 7.99 -14.90 -27.56
CA VAL A 379 8.66 -13.61 -27.78
C VAL A 379 10.11 -13.84 -28.24
N LYS A 380 10.55 -13.10 -29.25
CA LYS A 380 11.91 -13.18 -29.79
C LYS A 380 12.83 -12.18 -29.09
N PHE A 381 14.07 -12.57 -28.88
CA PHE A 381 15.10 -11.72 -28.29
C PHE A 381 16.33 -11.69 -29.21
N GLU A 382 16.71 -10.50 -29.63
CA GLU A 382 17.83 -10.23 -30.52
C GLU A 382 18.88 -9.42 -29.76
N PHE A 383 19.88 -10.12 -29.22
CA PHE A 383 21.02 -9.56 -28.50
C PHE A 383 22.06 -8.99 -29.47
N PHE A 384 22.98 -8.16 -28.98
CA PHE A 384 24.02 -7.51 -29.77
C PHE A 384 23.49 -6.58 -30.88
N HIS A 385 22.27 -6.05 -30.69
CA HIS A 385 21.63 -5.10 -31.60
C HIS A 385 21.54 -3.73 -30.93
N LYS A 386 22.37 -2.78 -31.37
CA LYS A 386 22.43 -1.44 -30.82
C LYS A 386 21.74 -0.47 -31.78
N VAL A 387 20.64 0.16 -31.32
CA VAL A 387 19.97 1.22 -32.09
C VAL A 387 20.91 2.40 -32.27
N SER A 388 21.13 2.81 -33.52
CA SER A 388 21.94 3.98 -33.89
C SER A 388 21.07 5.18 -34.27
N ASP A 389 19.91 4.96 -34.89
CA ASP A 389 19.00 6.05 -35.29
C ASP A 389 17.55 5.57 -35.45
N ILE A 390 16.60 6.48 -35.26
CA ILE A 390 15.16 6.28 -35.43
C ILE A 390 14.66 7.41 -36.32
N LYS A 391 14.24 7.06 -37.53
CA LYS A 391 13.91 8.02 -38.59
C LYS A 391 12.42 8.04 -38.88
N LEU A 392 11.90 9.23 -39.15
CA LEU A 392 10.51 9.42 -39.53
C LEU A 392 10.31 9.09 -41.00
N ASN A 393 9.09 8.68 -41.34
CA ASN A 393 8.69 8.57 -42.73
C ASN A 393 8.59 9.96 -43.40
N SER A 394 8.32 9.99 -44.71
CA SER A 394 8.33 11.24 -45.49
C SER A 394 7.30 12.30 -45.04
N ASP A 395 6.17 11.88 -44.46
CA ASP A 395 5.13 12.80 -43.98
C ASP A 395 5.23 13.10 -42.47
N LYS A 396 6.22 12.52 -41.79
CA LYS A 396 6.53 12.69 -40.38
C LYS A 396 5.40 12.31 -39.42
N SER A 397 4.52 11.40 -39.83
CA SER A 397 3.41 10.90 -39.01
C SER A 397 3.75 9.62 -38.22
N GLU A 398 4.82 8.92 -38.61
CA GLU A 398 5.23 7.65 -38.04
C GLU A 398 6.75 7.43 -38.13
N VAL A 399 7.27 6.50 -37.35
CA VAL A 399 8.64 5.97 -37.50
C VAL A 399 8.68 5.13 -38.78
N GLY A 400 9.48 5.55 -39.75
CA GLY A 400 9.64 4.86 -41.03
C GLY A 400 10.78 3.85 -41.03
N GLU A 401 11.89 4.17 -40.36
CA GLU A 401 13.10 3.33 -40.34
C GLU A 401 13.74 3.31 -38.95
N ILE A 402 14.33 2.16 -38.58
CA ILE A 402 15.19 2.01 -37.40
C ILE A 402 16.54 1.48 -37.88
N GLU A 403 17.61 2.21 -37.59
CA GLU A 403 18.97 1.79 -37.90
C GLU A 403 19.60 1.14 -36.67
N MET A 404 20.23 -0.03 -36.87
CA MET A 404 20.94 -0.74 -35.82
C MET A 404 22.34 -1.15 -36.26
N GLU A 405 23.29 -0.94 -35.36
CA GLU A 405 24.62 -1.54 -35.38
C GLU A 405 24.53 -2.97 -34.86
N ILE A 406 24.99 -3.94 -35.66
CA ILE A 406 25.16 -5.33 -35.24
C ILE A 406 26.54 -5.45 -34.61
N GLN A 407 26.57 -5.71 -33.30
CA GLN A 407 27.81 -5.63 -32.54
C GLN A 407 28.72 -6.83 -32.80
N GLY A 408 28.16 -8.04 -32.89
CA GLY A 408 28.90 -9.28 -33.15
C GLY A 408 28.05 -10.36 -33.82
N THR A 409 28.71 -11.43 -34.27
CA THR A 409 28.11 -12.54 -35.01
C THR A 409 28.04 -13.78 -34.13
N LEU A 410 26.88 -14.46 -34.11
CA LEU A 410 26.75 -15.73 -33.41
C LEU A 410 27.42 -16.86 -34.20
N LYS A 411 28.11 -17.75 -33.48
CA LYS A 411 28.73 -18.93 -34.10
C LYS A 411 27.67 -19.85 -34.73
N PRO A 412 27.98 -20.58 -35.81
CA PRO A 412 27.05 -21.53 -36.43
C PRO A 412 26.45 -22.55 -35.46
N SER A 413 27.19 -22.93 -34.41
CA SER A 413 26.73 -23.84 -33.35
C SER A 413 25.51 -23.33 -32.56
N CYS A 414 25.28 -22.02 -32.56
CA CYS A 414 24.16 -21.38 -31.87
C CYS A 414 22.85 -21.44 -32.67
N ASN A 415 22.89 -21.89 -33.94
CA ASN A 415 21.72 -21.92 -34.84
C ASN A 415 20.97 -20.57 -34.90
N GLY A 416 21.70 -19.46 -34.82
CA GLY A 416 21.14 -18.10 -34.86
C GLY A 416 20.48 -17.62 -33.57
N VAL A 417 20.59 -18.36 -32.45
CA VAL A 417 20.01 -17.96 -31.16
C VAL A 417 21.10 -17.88 -30.10
N TYR A 418 21.25 -16.72 -29.46
CA TYR A 418 22.12 -16.56 -28.29
C TYR A 418 21.41 -17.10 -27.05
N ASP A 419 22.06 -17.98 -26.30
CA ASP A 419 21.57 -18.46 -25.00
C ASP A 419 22.30 -17.68 -23.88
N PRO A 420 21.66 -16.68 -23.25
CA PRO A 420 22.38 -15.70 -22.46
C PRO A 420 22.60 -16.10 -21.00
N LEU A 421 22.00 -17.20 -20.55
CA LEU A 421 21.96 -17.58 -19.13
C LEU A 421 22.99 -18.66 -18.81
N ILE A 422 23.59 -18.55 -17.63
CA ILE A 422 24.34 -19.61 -16.96
C ILE A 422 23.51 -20.17 -15.80
N HIS A 423 23.96 -21.26 -15.19
CA HIS A 423 23.33 -21.81 -13.99
C HIS A 423 24.31 -21.79 -12.82
N VAL A 424 23.89 -21.19 -11.70
CA VAL A 424 24.63 -21.14 -10.43
C VAL A 424 23.68 -21.69 -9.37
N HIS A 425 24.06 -22.77 -8.68
CA HIS A 425 23.16 -23.53 -7.78
C HIS A 425 21.76 -23.78 -8.38
N ASP A 426 21.72 -24.28 -9.62
CA ASP A 426 20.47 -24.54 -10.39
C ASP A 426 19.57 -23.31 -10.66
N CYS A 427 20.01 -22.10 -10.30
CA CYS A 427 19.34 -20.85 -10.63
C CYS A 427 19.81 -20.33 -12.00
N PRO A 428 18.90 -19.95 -12.92
CA PRO A 428 19.26 -19.29 -14.17
C PRO A 428 19.72 -17.85 -13.93
N CYS A 429 20.98 -17.56 -14.22
CA CYS A 429 21.63 -16.30 -13.90
C CYS A 429 22.26 -15.63 -15.12
N TRP A 430 22.39 -14.30 -15.08
CA TRP A 430 23.09 -13.54 -16.12
C TRP A 430 24.59 -13.45 -15.80
N PRO A 431 25.50 -13.75 -16.75
CA PRO A 431 26.94 -13.57 -16.53
C PRO A 431 27.34 -12.08 -16.56
N SER A 432 28.39 -11.71 -15.80
CA SER A 432 28.95 -10.34 -15.77
C SER A 432 29.62 -9.93 -17.09
N THR A 433 29.91 -10.89 -17.98
CA THR A 433 30.47 -10.67 -19.31
C THR A 433 29.73 -11.53 -20.34
N PRO A 434 29.80 -11.22 -21.65
CA PRO A 434 29.23 -12.09 -22.67
C PRO A 434 29.79 -13.50 -22.59
N LEU A 435 28.95 -14.50 -22.89
CA LEU A 435 29.40 -15.86 -23.20
C LEU A 435 30.14 -15.88 -24.55
N TYR A 436 31.43 -15.52 -24.51
CA TYR A 436 32.30 -15.35 -25.68
C TYR A 436 32.37 -16.59 -26.58
N ASP A 437 32.18 -17.79 -26.01
CA ASP A 437 32.17 -19.04 -26.77
C ASP A 437 31.05 -19.13 -27.81
N GLN A 438 30.00 -18.31 -27.68
CA GLN A 438 28.89 -18.24 -28.64
C GLN A 438 29.08 -17.18 -29.73
N ILE A 439 30.15 -16.36 -29.67
CA ILE A 439 30.36 -15.17 -30.50
C ILE A 439 31.64 -15.37 -31.32
N GLU A 440 31.58 -15.15 -32.64
CA GLU A 440 32.75 -15.28 -33.53
C GLU A 440 33.88 -14.33 -33.11
N GLU A 441 33.55 -13.09 -32.78
CA GLU A 441 34.48 -12.06 -32.33
C GLU A 441 34.80 -12.13 -30.82
N GLY A 442 34.26 -13.13 -30.11
CA GLY A 442 34.28 -13.19 -28.64
C GLY A 442 35.68 -13.19 -28.02
N GLU A 443 36.61 -13.97 -28.55
CA GLU A 443 38.01 -14.01 -28.07
C GLU A 443 38.72 -12.67 -28.26
N GLN A 444 38.46 -12.00 -29.38
CA GLN A 444 38.99 -10.66 -29.63
C GLN A 444 38.42 -9.66 -28.62
N TRP A 445 37.11 -9.68 -28.38
CA TRP A 445 36.49 -8.76 -27.42
C TRP A 445 37.06 -8.94 -26.01
N LYS A 446 37.26 -10.19 -25.59
CA LYS A 446 37.89 -10.52 -24.31
C LYS A 446 39.32 -9.98 -24.23
N ALA A 447 40.12 -10.14 -25.29
CA ALA A 447 41.49 -9.64 -25.35
C ALA A 447 41.57 -8.11 -25.36
N ASP A 448 40.67 -7.45 -26.08
CA ASP A 448 40.61 -5.99 -26.20
C ASP A 448 39.96 -5.32 -24.98
N GLY A 449 39.31 -6.10 -24.10
CA GLY A 449 38.65 -5.61 -22.89
C GLY A 449 37.42 -4.74 -23.19
N VAL A 450 36.75 -4.97 -24.32
CA VAL A 450 35.57 -4.20 -24.72
C VAL A 450 34.30 -4.72 -24.04
N ASN A 451 33.39 -3.81 -23.75
CA ASN A 451 32.09 -4.07 -23.19
C ASN A 451 30.98 -3.64 -24.18
N PRO A 452 30.24 -4.59 -24.77
CA PRO A 452 29.12 -4.29 -25.67
C PRO A 452 28.03 -3.37 -25.11
N GLU A 453 27.85 -3.27 -23.80
CA GLU A 453 26.89 -2.34 -23.19
C GLU A 453 27.43 -0.90 -23.08
N SER A 454 28.74 -0.70 -23.28
CA SER A 454 29.41 0.60 -23.20
C SER A 454 29.41 1.34 -24.54
N ILE A 455 28.99 2.60 -24.53
CA ILE A 455 29.10 3.48 -25.71
C ILE A 455 30.55 3.99 -25.93
N TRP A 456 31.36 4.04 -24.88
CA TRP A 456 32.76 4.49 -24.97
C TRP A 456 33.74 3.34 -25.11
N CYS A 457 33.40 2.14 -24.69
CA CYS A 457 34.29 0.97 -24.77
C CYS A 457 33.57 -0.22 -25.40
N GLY A 458 32.81 0.02 -26.46
CA GLY A 458 32.08 -1.01 -27.19
C GLY A 458 32.94 -1.70 -28.26
N PRO A 459 32.51 -2.88 -28.75
CA PRO A 459 33.12 -3.51 -29.90
C PRO A 459 32.84 -2.68 -31.16
N THR A 460 33.72 -2.79 -32.16
CA THR A 460 33.44 -2.26 -33.49
C THR A 460 32.30 -3.07 -34.13
N PRO A 461 31.23 -2.43 -34.64
CA PRO A 461 30.13 -3.15 -35.27
C PRO A 461 30.60 -3.98 -36.46
N VAL A 462 30.09 -5.21 -36.58
CA VAL A 462 30.38 -6.13 -37.69
C VAL A 462 29.48 -5.89 -38.90
N GLY A 463 28.42 -5.12 -38.71
CA GLY A 463 27.51 -4.72 -39.78
C GLY A 463 26.47 -3.71 -39.29
N ASN A 464 25.69 -3.20 -40.23
CA ASN A 464 24.53 -2.34 -39.96
C ASN A 464 23.29 -2.96 -40.61
N ARG A 465 22.14 -2.79 -39.97
CA ARG A 465 20.84 -3.21 -40.50
C ARG A 465 19.82 -2.09 -40.35
N THR A 466 19.13 -1.79 -41.44
CA THR A 466 17.98 -0.88 -41.45
C THR A 466 16.71 -1.73 -41.45
N PHE A 467 15.85 -1.48 -40.47
CA PHE A 467 14.53 -2.07 -40.37
C PHE A 467 13.51 -1.06 -40.89
N VAL A 468 12.58 -1.51 -41.74
CA VAL A 468 11.63 -0.63 -42.44
C VAL A 468 10.19 -0.91 -42.00
N ALA A 469 9.42 0.15 -41.75
CA ALA A 469 8.01 0.05 -41.38
C ALA A 469 7.19 -0.68 -42.47
N GLY A 470 6.25 -1.54 -42.04
CA GLY A 470 5.44 -2.41 -42.90
C GLY A 470 6.18 -3.60 -43.52
N GLN A 471 7.52 -3.67 -43.40
CA GLN A 471 8.32 -4.81 -43.81
C GLN A 471 8.84 -5.59 -42.61
N ASP A 472 9.57 -4.91 -41.73
CA ASP A 472 10.21 -5.52 -40.56
C ASP A 472 9.40 -5.30 -39.28
N PHE A 473 8.73 -4.15 -39.13
CA PHE A 473 7.88 -3.82 -37.99
C PHE A 473 6.65 -3.02 -38.42
N ASP A 474 5.58 -3.11 -37.64
CA ASP A 474 4.37 -2.30 -37.79
C ASP A 474 4.19 -1.32 -36.62
N LYS A 475 4.68 -1.67 -35.44
CA LYS A 475 4.69 -0.84 -34.22
C LYS A 475 6.06 -0.90 -33.53
N VAL A 476 6.37 0.15 -32.79
CA VAL A 476 7.63 0.32 -32.06
C VAL A 476 7.33 0.63 -30.60
N VAL A 477 7.96 -0.11 -29.68
CA VAL A 477 8.03 0.24 -28.26
C VAL A 477 9.41 0.81 -27.99
N LEU A 478 9.49 2.09 -27.61
CA LEU A 478 10.75 2.73 -27.23
C LEU A 478 10.97 2.60 -25.73
N GLY A 479 11.75 1.59 -25.35
CA GLY A 479 12.19 1.29 -23.98
C GLY A 479 13.55 1.91 -23.61
N ILE A 480 14.25 2.52 -24.56
CA ILE A 480 15.55 3.15 -24.36
C ILE A 480 15.39 4.38 -23.45
N SER A 481 16.24 4.48 -22.41
CA SER A 481 16.18 5.56 -21.42
C SER A 481 16.42 6.94 -22.05
N ILE A 482 15.74 7.96 -21.51
CA ILE A 482 15.74 9.34 -22.04
C ILE A 482 17.13 9.94 -22.28
N GLY A 483 18.13 9.57 -21.48
CA GLY A 483 19.51 10.05 -21.64
C GLY A 483 20.10 9.71 -23.01
N ALA A 484 19.70 8.60 -23.64
CA ALA A 484 20.18 8.19 -24.95
C ALA A 484 19.37 8.77 -26.12
N LEU A 485 18.17 9.29 -25.89
CA LEU A 485 17.28 9.77 -26.96
C LEU A 485 17.86 10.91 -27.82
N PRO A 486 18.64 11.87 -27.29
CA PRO A 486 19.33 12.86 -28.12
C PRO A 486 20.21 12.25 -29.22
N HIS A 487 20.64 11.00 -29.05
CA HIS A 487 21.56 10.31 -29.95
C HIS A 487 20.87 9.37 -30.93
N VAL A 488 19.70 8.82 -30.56
CA VAL A 488 19.00 7.81 -31.38
C VAL A 488 17.64 8.28 -31.91
N ALA A 489 17.17 9.46 -31.51
CA ALA A 489 15.86 9.99 -31.87
C ALA A 489 15.92 11.51 -32.17
N SER A 490 17.05 11.96 -32.75
CA SER A 490 17.30 13.38 -33.04
C SER A 490 16.23 13.98 -33.95
N GLU A 491 15.81 13.25 -35.00
CA GLU A 491 14.76 13.71 -35.92
C GLU A 491 13.41 13.92 -35.21
N LEU A 492 13.04 13.02 -34.28
CA LEU A 492 11.80 13.15 -33.50
C LEU A 492 11.83 14.40 -32.61
N ILE A 493 12.98 14.66 -31.99
CA ILE A 493 13.22 15.82 -31.11
C ILE A 493 13.21 17.13 -31.90
N GLU A 494 13.79 17.15 -33.10
CA GLU A 494 13.79 18.33 -33.97
C GLU A 494 12.40 18.64 -34.52
N HIS A 495 11.61 17.60 -34.83
CA HIS A 495 10.29 17.73 -35.42
C HIS A 495 9.20 18.14 -34.41
N ASP A 496 9.15 17.51 -33.23
CA ASP A 496 8.08 17.75 -32.25
C ASP A 496 8.59 18.50 -31.01
N GLN A 497 8.06 19.71 -30.80
CA GLN A 497 8.44 20.56 -29.65
C GLN A 497 8.16 19.91 -28.29
N ARG A 498 7.21 18.97 -28.19
CA ARG A 498 6.95 18.23 -26.95
C ARG A 498 8.12 17.31 -26.61
N TRP A 499 8.71 16.63 -27.61
CA TRP A 499 9.91 15.81 -27.43
C TRP A 499 11.11 16.64 -27.01
N LYS A 500 11.32 17.79 -27.67
CA LYS A 500 12.37 18.73 -27.28
C LYS A 500 12.23 19.18 -25.83
N LYS A 501 11.03 19.60 -25.41
CA LYS A 501 10.77 19.98 -24.01
C LYS A 501 11.01 18.83 -23.04
N MET A 502 10.54 17.62 -23.36
CA MET A 502 10.73 16.44 -22.51
C MET A 502 12.22 16.16 -22.27
N VAL A 503 13.02 16.08 -23.34
CA VAL A 503 14.47 15.82 -23.27
C VAL A 503 15.22 16.94 -22.54
N GLU A 504 14.81 18.19 -22.72
CA GLU A 504 15.42 19.34 -22.03
C GLU A 504 15.10 19.39 -20.53
N LYS A 505 13.89 18.97 -20.13
CA LYS A 505 13.36 19.19 -18.77
C LYS A 505 13.39 17.95 -17.87
N VAL A 506 13.27 16.75 -18.43
CA VAL A 506 13.40 15.49 -17.69
C VAL A 506 14.89 15.13 -17.61
N LYS A 507 15.52 15.56 -16.52
CA LYS A 507 16.96 15.42 -16.31
C LYS A 507 17.36 13.99 -15.94
N THR A 508 18.66 13.70 -16.06
CA THR A 508 19.26 12.45 -15.62
C THR A 508 20.57 12.70 -14.89
N VAL A 509 21.03 11.75 -14.09
CA VAL A 509 22.27 11.86 -13.29
C VAL A 509 23.09 10.58 -13.37
N GLN A 510 24.42 10.68 -13.24
CA GLN A 510 25.28 9.52 -13.04
C GLN A 510 25.11 8.99 -11.61
N THR A 511 25.33 7.69 -11.45
CA THR A 511 25.34 7.07 -10.13
C THR A 511 26.59 6.20 -10.00
N GLN A 512 26.95 5.88 -8.77
CA GLN A 512 28.08 5.02 -8.46
C GLN A 512 27.69 3.97 -7.44
N ALA A 513 28.41 2.85 -7.46
CA ALA A 513 28.16 1.68 -6.64
C ALA A 513 29.48 1.02 -6.22
N CYS A 514 29.51 0.49 -5.00
CA CYS A 514 30.63 -0.26 -4.45
C CYS A 514 30.11 -1.45 -3.63
N GLN A 515 30.65 -2.65 -3.86
CA GLN A 515 30.36 -3.83 -3.03
C GLN A 515 31.65 -4.35 -2.39
N LEU A 516 31.60 -4.58 -1.08
CA LEU A 516 32.71 -5.08 -0.26
C LEU A 516 32.31 -6.44 0.36
N TRP A 517 33.17 -7.44 0.21
CA TRP A 517 32.99 -8.77 0.81
C TRP A 517 33.91 -8.91 2.02
N PHE A 518 33.35 -9.33 3.15
CA PHE A 518 34.07 -9.44 4.42
C PHE A 518 34.13 -10.86 4.94
N ASN A 519 35.21 -11.18 5.65
CA ASN A 519 35.39 -12.45 6.36
C ASN A 519 34.83 -12.43 7.80
N GLU A 520 34.24 -11.32 8.20
CA GLU A 520 33.53 -11.13 9.46
C GLU A 520 32.05 -10.88 9.19
N THR A 521 31.18 -11.25 10.14
CA THR A 521 29.76 -10.89 10.03
C THR A 521 29.58 -9.40 10.29
N THR A 522 28.51 -8.80 9.76
CA THR A 522 28.17 -7.40 10.03
C THR A 522 28.04 -7.12 11.54
N GLN A 523 27.58 -8.12 12.31
CA GLN A 523 27.54 -8.07 13.76
C GLN A 523 28.94 -8.05 14.41
N ASP A 524 29.85 -8.93 13.99
CA ASP A 524 31.21 -9.01 14.54
C ASP A 524 31.97 -7.69 14.30
N MET A 525 31.79 -7.11 13.11
CA MET A 525 32.32 -5.81 12.73
C MET A 525 31.75 -4.63 13.55
N GLY A 526 30.75 -4.88 14.39
CA GLY A 526 30.24 -3.93 15.39
C GLY A 526 29.00 -3.16 14.95
N TRP A 527 28.34 -3.58 13.87
CA TRP A 527 27.02 -3.04 13.55
C TRP A 527 26.01 -3.55 14.59
N GLU A 528 25.63 -2.66 15.48
CA GLU A 528 24.46 -2.84 16.31
C GLU A 528 23.38 -1.91 15.77
N PRO A 529 22.18 -2.38 15.42
CA PRO A 529 21.06 -1.46 15.28
C PRO A 529 20.95 -0.74 16.64
N TRP A 530 21.13 0.58 16.67
CA TRP A 530 21.04 1.42 17.88
C TRP A 530 19.59 1.53 18.42
N TYR A 531 18.83 0.44 18.29
CA TYR A 531 17.49 0.19 18.77
C TYR A 531 17.62 -0.83 19.92
N PRO A 532 16.97 -0.61 21.07
CA PRO A 532 15.56 -0.27 21.10
C PRO A 532 15.21 1.17 21.50
N ALA A 533 14.12 1.69 20.93
CA ALA A 533 13.26 2.60 21.67
C ALA A 533 12.86 1.88 22.98
N PRO A 534 12.95 2.52 24.15
CA PRO A 534 12.63 1.87 25.43
C PRO A 534 11.27 1.15 25.38
N GLY A 535 11.22 -0.15 25.69
CA GLY A 535 9.96 -0.88 25.95
C GLY A 535 9.52 -1.97 24.95
N SER A 536 10.18 -2.17 23.81
CA SER A 536 9.70 -3.11 22.76
C SER A 536 10.01 -4.60 23.01
N GLY A 537 10.92 -4.95 23.92
CA GLY A 537 11.21 -6.35 24.30
C GLY A 537 11.84 -7.26 23.23
N GLU A 538 11.95 -6.83 21.97
CA GLU A 538 12.56 -7.58 20.87
C GLU A 538 13.81 -6.88 20.32
N SER A 539 14.92 -7.62 20.22
CA SER A 539 16.10 -7.19 19.47
C SER A 539 15.89 -7.51 17.99
N PRO A 540 15.89 -6.52 17.07
CA PRO A 540 15.72 -6.79 15.65
C PRO A 540 16.89 -7.63 15.10
N PRO A 541 16.66 -8.45 14.04
CA PRO A 541 17.75 -9.17 13.38
C PRO A 541 18.78 -8.18 12.86
N ARG A 542 20.04 -8.32 13.30
CA ARG A 542 21.13 -7.37 13.00
C ARG A 542 21.58 -7.43 11.53
N GLU A 543 21.31 -8.53 10.84
CA GLU A 543 21.69 -8.87 9.45
C GLU A 543 20.82 -8.21 8.36
N GLN A 544 20.23 -7.05 8.66
CA GLN A 544 19.20 -6.42 7.83
C GLN A 544 19.39 -4.91 7.64
N ALA A 545 20.61 -4.39 7.85
CA ALA A 545 20.90 -2.96 7.74
C ALA A 545 20.50 -2.38 6.37
N LEU A 546 19.81 -1.24 6.40
CA LEU A 546 19.63 -0.32 5.29
C LEU A 546 19.75 1.10 5.83
N VAL A 547 20.79 1.80 5.42
CA VAL A 547 21.15 3.13 5.91
C VAL A 547 21.17 4.11 4.75
N GLY A 548 20.54 5.27 4.91
CA GLY A 548 20.61 6.38 3.96
C GLY A 548 21.00 7.71 4.61
N ALA A 549 21.25 8.72 3.79
CA ALA A 549 21.61 10.09 4.19
C ALA A 549 22.87 10.18 5.07
N TYR A 550 23.85 9.31 4.84
CA TYR A 550 25.17 9.40 5.46
C TYR A 550 26.12 10.32 4.66
N GLU A 551 27.43 10.09 4.76
CA GLU A 551 28.49 10.80 4.08
C GLU A 551 28.46 10.58 2.56
N GLU A 552 28.54 11.68 1.84
CA GLU A 552 28.57 11.70 0.39
C GLU A 552 30.00 11.42 -0.13
N PRO A 553 30.14 10.82 -1.32
CA PRO A 553 29.10 10.61 -2.32
C PRO A 553 28.53 9.18 -2.37
N LEU A 554 28.84 8.34 -1.36
CA LEU A 554 28.31 6.99 -1.18
C LEU A 554 27.49 6.93 0.12
N ASP A 555 26.40 7.71 0.12
CA ASP A 555 25.61 8.05 1.30
C ASP A 555 24.58 7.00 1.71
N THR A 556 24.46 5.93 0.92
CA THR A 556 23.51 4.84 1.12
C THR A 556 24.25 3.52 1.21
N TRP A 557 23.93 2.74 2.24
CA TRP A 557 24.50 1.41 2.51
C TRP A 557 23.39 0.39 2.79
N SER A 558 23.52 -0.81 2.24
CA SER A 558 22.76 -1.98 2.67
C SER A 558 23.70 -3.14 2.99
N ASP A 559 23.40 -3.84 4.09
CA ASP A 559 23.88 -5.20 4.30
C ASP A 559 23.18 -6.12 3.29
N MET A 560 23.97 -6.80 2.47
CA MET A 560 23.48 -7.71 1.42
C MET A 560 23.87 -9.16 1.69
N SER A 561 24.24 -9.51 2.93
CA SER A 561 24.69 -10.85 3.31
C SER A 561 23.67 -11.95 3.00
N GLN A 562 22.39 -11.62 2.84
CA GLN A 562 21.36 -12.58 2.44
C GLN A 562 21.59 -13.21 1.05
N VAL A 563 22.45 -12.62 0.19
CA VAL A 563 22.73 -13.16 -1.15
C VAL A 563 23.93 -14.10 -1.17
N ILE A 564 24.74 -14.17 -0.11
CA ILE A 564 25.91 -15.08 -0.02
C ILE A 564 25.53 -16.54 -0.37
N PRO A 565 24.40 -17.11 0.10
CA PRO A 565 24.01 -18.46 -0.27
C PRO A 565 23.74 -18.67 -1.77
N ALA A 566 23.52 -17.59 -2.53
CA ALA A 566 23.36 -17.63 -3.98
C ALA A 566 24.70 -17.54 -4.73
N GLU A 567 25.82 -17.28 -4.04
CA GLU A 567 27.18 -17.21 -4.59
C GLU A 567 27.92 -18.57 -4.38
N GLU A 568 29.03 -18.79 -5.08
CA GLU A 568 29.84 -20.03 -5.09
C GLU A 568 31.27 -19.80 -4.56
N TRP A 569 31.38 -19.27 -3.34
CA TRP A 569 32.67 -19.11 -2.65
C TRP A 569 33.33 -20.45 -2.31
N GLN A 570 34.66 -20.50 -2.35
CA GLN A 570 35.41 -21.67 -1.91
C GLN A 570 35.40 -21.74 -0.36
N PRO A 571 35.46 -22.94 0.25
CA PRO A 571 35.48 -23.08 1.70
C PRO A 571 36.58 -22.30 2.44
N GLY A 572 37.67 -21.93 1.74
CA GLY A 572 38.76 -21.14 2.30
C GLY A 572 38.59 -19.61 2.20
N ASP A 573 37.61 -19.12 1.44
CA ASP A 573 37.38 -17.68 1.23
C ASP A 573 36.67 -17.03 2.44
N ASP A 574 35.93 -17.83 3.22
CA ASP A 574 35.28 -17.45 4.50
C ASP A 574 34.44 -16.16 4.43
N VAL A 575 33.72 -15.93 3.32
CA VAL A 575 32.82 -14.76 3.16
C VAL A 575 31.65 -14.88 4.14
N LYS A 576 31.50 -13.88 5.00
CA LYS A 576 30.47 -13.82 6.06
C LYS A 576 29.53 -12.64 5.94
N SER A 577 29.94 -11.54 5.33
CA SER A 577 29.03 -10.42 5.05
C SER A 577 29.37 -9.65 3.78
N ILE A 578 28.37 -8.94 3.26
CA ILE A 578 28.49 -8.09 2.06
C ILE A 578 27.95 -6.70 2.39
N ALA A 579 28.76 -5.67 2.19
CA ALA A 579 28.30 -4.29 2.24
C ALA A 579 28.13 -3.74 0.82
N TYR A 580 26.94 -3.23 0.52
CA TYR A 580 26.67 -2.56 -0.73
C TYR A 580 26.42 -1.06 -0.49
N PHE A 581 27.30 -0.22 -1.02
CA PHE A 581 27.13 1.23 -1.09
C PHE A 581 26.68 1.73 -2.46
N CYS A 582 25.88 2.79 -2.48
CA CYS A 582 25.59 3.55 -3.68
C CYS A 582 25.38 5.05 -3.38
N GLY A 583 25.42 5.87 -4.42
CA GLY A 583 25.12 7.29 -4.33
C GLY A 583 25.18 8.00 -5.69
N ALA A 584 24.89 9.30 -5.68
CA ALA A 584 25.02 10.14 -6.87
C ALA A 584 26.50 10.27 -7.25
N MET A 585 26.79 10.31 -8.54
CA MET A 585 28.12 10.59 -9.06
C MET A 585 28.08 11.94 -9.78
N LYS A 586 28.98 12.84 -9.39
CA LYS A 586 29.06 14.18 -9.98
C LYS A 586 29.45 14.08 -11.44
N ASP A 587 28.64 14.68 -12.32
CA ASP A 587 28.95 14.80 -13.73
C ASP A 587 30.30 15.53 -13.89
N ALA A 588 31.17 15.03 -14.77
CA ALA A 588 32.41 15.73 -15.06
C ALA A 588 32.13 17.17 -15.55
N ASN A 589 32.90 18.16 -15.09
CA ASN A 589 32.80 19.56 -15.57
C ASN A 589 32.95 19.68 -17.08
N SER A 590 33.72 18.76 -17.66
CA SER A 590 33.73 18.46 -19.09
C SER A 590 32.97 17.16 -19.29
N PHE A 591 31.64 17.18 -19.15
CA PHE A 591 30.83 16.20 -19.85
C PHE A 591 31.14 16.49 -21.31
N PRO A 592 31.92 15.64 -22.00
CA PRO A 592 32.22 15.96 -23.37
C PRO A 592 30.86 16.03 -24.07
N PRO A 593 30.58 17.00 -24.95
CA PRO A 593 29.62 16.72 -26.02
C PRO A 593 30.20 15.49 -26.70
N MET A 594 29.70 14.29 -26.35
CA MET A 594 30.27 12.96 -26.64
C MET A 594 31.67 13.00 -27.28
N PRO A 595 32.78 12.58 -26.63
CA PRO A 595 33.95 12.28 -27.45
C PRO A 595 33.53 11.18 -28.44
N PRO A 596 34.20 11.06 -29.60
CA PRO A 596 33.88 9.98 -30.54
C PRO A 596 33.83 8.64 -29.78
N PRO A 597 32.85 7.76 -30.06
CA PRO A 597 32.79 6.42 -29.49
C PRO A 597 34.18 5.75 -29.57
N ASN A 598 34.57 4.98 -28.54
CA ASN A 598 35.87 4.29 -28.39
C ASN A 598 36.93 5.00 -27.50
N ASP A 599 36.52 5.60 -26.38
CA ASP A 599 37.41 6.02 -25.29
C ASP A 599 37.28 5.09 -24.06
N CYS A 600 37.88 3.89 -24.15
CA CYS A 600 37.93 2.96 -23.01
C CYS A 600 38.64 3.55 -21.78
N GLU A 601 39.56 4.50 -21.97
CA GLU A 601 40.25 5.17 -20.87
C GLU A 601 39.32 6.08 -20.07
N PHE A 602 38.32 6.69 -20.70
CA PHE A 602 37.26 7.41 -19.99
C PHE A 602 36.51 6.51 -19.00
N VAL A 603 36.08 5.32 -19.44
CA VAL A 603 35.38 4.36 -18.56
C VAL A 603 36.27 3.96 -17.39
N LYS A 604 37.54 3.61 -17.65
CA LYS A 604 38.51 3.26 -16.61
C LYS A 604 38.71 4.40 -15.61
N LYS A 605 38.83 5.64 -16.09
CA LYS A 605 38.97 6.82 -15.23
C LYS A 605 37.74 7.03 -14.34
N GLN A 606 36.53 6.92 -14.90
CA GLN A 606 35.30 7.05 -14.11
C GLN A 606 35.17 5.94 -13.06
N THR A 607 35.51 4.70 -13.39
CA THR A 607 35.57 3.60 -12.40
C THR A 607 36.64 3.86 -11.33
N ALA A 608 37.80 4.42 -11.70
CA ALA A 608 38.82 4.81 -10.73
C ALA A 608 38.37 5.96 -9.81
N ASP A 609 37.57 6.91 -10.31
CA ASP A 609 36.95 7.96 -9.49
C ASP A 609 35.98 7.34 -8.45
N VAL A 610 35.18 6.34 -8.84
CA VAL A 610 34.33 5.58 -7.90
C VAL A 610 35.16 4.83 -6.86
N ARG A 611 36.25 4.15 -7.28
CA ARG A 611 37.19 3.50 -6.35
C ARG A 611 37.78 4.52 -5.38
N SER A 612 38.13 5.73 -5.83
CA SER A 612 38.66 6.79 -4.97
C SER A 612 37.62 7.28 -3.95
N ASN A 613 36.36 7.42 -4.35
CA ASN A 613 35.28 7.80 -3.45
C ASN A 613 35.02 6.71 -2.39
N ALA A 614 34.98 5.45 -2.81
CA ALA A 614 34.86 4.31 -1.90
C ALA A 614 36.07 4.19 -0.96
N TYR A 615 37.28 4.43 -1.47
CA TYR A 615 38.49 4.45 -0.66
C TYR A 615 38.40 5.48 0.46
N LYS A 616 38.01 6.73 0.12
CA LYS A 616 37.80 7.79 1.11
C LYS A 616 36.80 7.38 2.19
N LEU A 617 35.65 6.82 1.79
CA LEU A 617 34.65 6.31 2.72
C LEU A 617 35.25 5.28 3.69
N VAL A 618 35.98 4.28 3.18
CA VAL A 618 36.53 3.20 4.02
C VAL A 618 37.71 3.65 4.89
N THR A 619 38.42 4.73 4.54
CA THR A 619 39.56 5.23 5.34
C THR A 619 39.21 6.37 6.30
N GLU A 620 38.10 7.06 6.09
CA GLU A 620 37.74 8.28 6.85
C GLU A 620 36.39 8.20 7.57
N HIS A 621 35.49 7.27 7.21
CA HIS A 621 34.08 7.35 7.60
C HIS A 621 33.43 6.01 8.00
N ILE A 622 34.20 4.96 8.33
CA ILE A 622 33.57 3.65 8.66
C ILE A 622 33.03 3.54 10.07
N ARG A 623 33.47 4.41 10.98
CA ARG A 623 33.21 4.29 12.42
C ARG A 623 31.73 4.09 12.78
N PRO A 624 30.77 4.82 12.17
CA PRO A 624 29.35 4.63 12.50
C PRO A 624 28.78 3.28 12.09
N PHE A 625 29.42 2.58 11.14
CA PHE A 625 28.97 1.29 10.64
C PHE A 625 29.66 0.13 11.36
N TRP A 626 31.00 0.18 11.43
CA TRP A 626 31.81 -0.98 11.78
C TRP A 626 32.96 -0.62 12.74
N PRO A 627 32.64 -0.21 13.98
CA PRO A 627 33.65 0.22 14.94
C PRO A 627 34.64 -0.89 15.33
N ASN A 628 34.25 -2.17 15.26
CA ASN A 628 35.15 -3.29 15.59
C ASN A 628 36.03 -3.71 14.41
N ALA A 629 35.66 -3.34 13.18
CA ALA A 629 36.45 -3.56 11.97
C ALA A 629 37.44 -2.41 11.69
N ALA A 630 37.61 -1.47 12.62
CA ALA A 630 38.50 -0.33 12.45
C ALA A 630 39.95 -0.65 12.81
N GLN A 631 40.88 0.13 12.26
CA GLN A 631 42.30 0.05 12.60
C GLN A 631 42.52 0.51 14.05
N ALA A 632 43.40 -0.19 14.79
CA ALA A 632 43.67 0.10 16.19
C ALA A 632 44.16 1.54 16.48
N ASN A 633 44.80 2.17 15.50
CA ASN A 633 45.32 3.55 15.57
C ASN A 633 44.44 4.59 14.87
N ASN A 634 43.38 4.18 14.15
CA ASN A 634 42.44 5.06 13.49
C ASN A 634 41.03 4.44 13.47
N PRO A 635 40.13 4.85 14.39
CA PRO A 635 38.80 4.28 14.51
C PRO A 635 37.88 4.59 13.30
N ASN A 636 38.32 5.48 12.41
CA ASN A 636 37.59 5.86 11.20
C ASN A 636 38.07 5.12 9.94
N ALA A 637 39.18 4.37 10.01
CA ALA A 637 39.73 3.63 8.89
C ALA A 637 39.52 2.12 9.05
N LEU A 638 39.13 1.46 7.97
CA LEU A 638 38.91 0.03 7.90
C LEU A 638 40.21 -0.76 8.10
N ASN A 639 40.14 -1.80 8.93
CA ASN A 639 41.14 -2.84 9.00
C ASN A 639 41.06 -3.68 7.72
N TRP A 640 42.05 -3.57 6.84
CA TRP A 640 42.03 -4.25 5.55
C TRP A 640 41.95 -5.77 5.64
N ASP A 641 42.39 -6.38 6.75
CA ASP A 641 42.38 -7.83 6.94
C ASP A 641 40.96 -8.41 7.05
N VAL A 642 39.94 -7.57 7.25
CA VAL A 642 38.55 -8.02 7.23
C VAL A 642 37.99 -8.21 5.81
N LEU A 643 38.67 -7.68 4.77
CA LEU A 643 38.25 -7.84 3.37
C LEU A 643 38.68 -9.19 2.81
N VAL A 644 37.77 -9.82 2.06
CA VAL A 644 38.05 -11.05 1.33
C VAL A 644 38.74 -10.74 0.01
N ASP A 645 39.86 -11.44 -0.23
CA ASP A 645 40.59 -11.45 -1.49
C ASP A 645 41.11 -12.87 -1.73
N SER A 646 40.42 -13.60 -2.60
CA SER A 646 40.75 -14.99 -2.95
C SER A 646 42.05 -15.11 -3.77
N ALA A 647 42.60 -14.01 -4.29
CA ALA A 647 43.91 -13.97 -4.93
C ALA A 647 45.07 -13.88 -3.90
N GLY A 648 44.76 -13.74 -2.61
CA GLY A 648 45.73 -13.77 -1.52
C GLY A 648 46.49 -12.46 -1.30
N GLY A 649 45.90 -11.32 -1.68
CA GLY A 649 46.44 -9.99 -1.33
C GLY A 649 46.53 -9.76 0.18
N SER A 650 47.25 -8.70 0.56
CA SER A 650 47.51 -8.37 1.97
C SER A 650 47.40 -6.87 2.21
N GLY A 651 46.93 -6.48 3.40
CA GLY A 651 46.69 -5.07 3.73
C GLY A 651 45.78 -4.41 2.70
N GLU A 652 46.09 -3.15 2.36
CA GLU A 652 45.31 -2.31 1.44
C GLU A 652 45.06 -2.95 0.06
N ALA A 653 45.96 -3.82 -0.42
CA ALA A 653 45.79 -4.49 -1.71
C ALA A 653 44.51 -5.33 -1.81
N ARG A 654 43.95 -5.78 -0.68
CA ARG A 654 42.66 -6.50 -0.64
C ARG A 654 41.49 -5.64 -1.16
N PHE A 655 41.63 -4.32 -1.12
CA PHE A 655 40.63 -3.40 -1.66
C PHE A 655 40.51 -3.48 -3.19
N ASP A 656 41.56 -3.88 -3.90
CA ASP A 656 41.56 -4.00 -5.36
C ASP A 656 40.73 -5.21 -5.86
N ALA A 657 40.48 -6.20 -5.00
CA ALA A 657 39.63 -7.34 -5.30
C ALA A 657 38.11 -7.01 -5.20
N GLN A 658 37.75 -5.85 -4.65
CA GLN A 658 36.36 -5.46 -4.43
C GLN A 658 35.71 -4.91 -5.71
N TYR A 659 34.38 -4.73 -5.70
CA TYR A 659 33.65 -4.33 -6.90
C TYR A 659 33.32 -2.83 -6.90
N PHE A 660 33.65 -2.14 -7.99
CA PHE A 660 33.39 -0.71 -8.18
C PHE A 660 32.71 -0.48 -9.52
N ARG A 661 31.65 0.33 -9.53
CA ARG A 661 30.88 0.60 -10.75
C ARG A 661 30.50 2.06 -10.88
N ALA A 662 30.81 2.63 -12.05
CA ALA A 662 30.35 3.94 -12.49
C ALA A 662 29.24 3.76 -13.55
N ASN A 663 28.03 4.24 -13.25
CA ASN A 663 26.88 4.19 -14.16
C ASN A 663 26.84 5.48 -14.97
N ILE A 664 27.62 5.52 -16.04
CA ILE A 664 27.91 6.72 -16.81
C ILE A 664 27.19 6.75 -18.16
N ALA A 665 26.83 5.59 -18.73
CA ALA A 665 26.24 5.53 -20.06
C ALA A 665 24.88 6.23 -20.11
N PRO A 666 24.52 6.89 -21.23
CA PRO A 666 23.25 7.62 -21.32
C PRO A 666 22.02 6.75 -21.00
N THR A 667 22.10 5.45 -21.27
CA THR A 667 21.07 4.45 -20.94
C THR A 667 21.04 4.06 -19.46
N GLU A 668 22.18 4.13 -18.76
CA GLU A 668 22.37 3.74 -17.35
C GLU A 668 22.01 4.87 -16.37
N ARG A 669 22.14 6.14 -16.79
CA ARG A 669 21.88 7.31 -15.93
C ARG A 669 20.50 7.27 -15.28
N TYR A 670 20.44 7.57 -13.98
CA TYR A 670 19.19 7.62 -13.24
C TYR A 670 18.30 8.76 -13.75
N VAL A 671 16.98 8.55 -13.86
CA VAL A 671 16.04 9.56 -14.36
C VAL A 671 15.48 10.36 -13.18
N LEU A 672 15.74 11.66 -13.20
CA LEU A 672 15.39 12.56 -12.11
C LEU A 672 13.95 13.08 -12.21
N SER A 673 13.40 13.45 -11.06
CA SER A 673 12.09 14.06 -10.91
C SER A 673 12.25 15.52 -10.52
N VAL A 674 13.05 16.28 -11.29
CA VAL A 674 13.33 17.69 -10.97
C VAL A 674 12.06 18.55 -11.07
N LYS A 675 12.01 19.65 -10.33
CA LYS A 675 10.90 20.59 -10.37
C LYS A 675 10.57 21.06 -11.78
N GLY A 676 9.29 21.08 -12.11
CA GLY A 676 8.75 21.43 -13.43
C GLY A 676 8.91 20.34 -14.51
N SER A 677 9.50 19.18 -14.21
CA SER A 677 9.67 18.13 -15.23
C SER A 677 8.39 17.33 -15.50
N THR A 678 7.47 17.21 -14.54
CA THR A 678 6.27 16.37 -14.66
C THR A 678 5.39 16.73 -15.86
N GLU A 679 5.10 18.01 -16.07
CA GLU A 679 4.30 18.49 -17.20
C GLU A 679 4.96 18.28 -18.58
N CYS A 680 6.28 18.04 -18.58
CA CYS A 680 7.05 17.81 -19.80
C CYS A 680 7.16 16.33 -20.16
N ARG A 681 6.70 15.42 -19.30
CA ARG A 681 6.74 13.97 -19.55
C ARG A 681 5.59 13.57 -20.46
N LEU A 682 5.89 13.02 -21.62
CA LEU A 682 4.87 12.41 -22.48
C LEU A 682 4.30 11.15 -21.83
N ARG A 683 3.00 10.90 -22.01
CA ARG A 683 2.40 9.61 -21.66
C ARG A 683 2.85 8.52 -22.64
N PRO A 684 2.86 7.24 -22.24
CA PRO A 684 3.21 6.12 -23.12
C PRO A 684 2.56 6.11 -24.51
N GLY A 685 1.27 6.46 -24.60
CA GLY A 685 0.52 6.54 -25.86
C GLY A 685 0.53 7.91 -26.56
N GLU A 686 1.24 8.91 -26.04
CA GLU A 686 1.18 10.30 -26.55
C GLU A 686 2.46 10.74 -27.27
N SER A 687 3.18 9.78 -27.87
CA SER A 687 4.41 10.03 -28.64
C SER A 687 4.23 11.05 -29.77
N GLY A 688 3.02 11.19 -30.31
CA GLY A 688 2.75 11.99 -31.52
C GLY A 688 2.96 11.25 -32.84
N TYR A 689 3.40 10.00 -32.79
CA TYR A 689 3.67 9.17 -33.96
C TYR A 689 2.79 7.92 -33.90
N SER A 690 2.09 7.62 -35.00
CA SER A 690 1.00 6.63 -35.03
C SER A 690 1.46 5.21 -34.71
N ASN A 691 2.74 4.90 -34.86
CA ASN A 691 3.30 3.57 -34.64
C ASN A 691 4.32 3.49 -33.50
N LEU A 692 4.47 4.55 -32.69
CA LEU A 692 5.45 4.60 -31.61
C LEU A 692 4.77 4.74 -30.25
N VAL A 693 5.09 3.83 -29.33
CA VAL A 693 4.71 3.94 -27.92
C VAL A 693 5.97 4.02 -27.04
N LEU A 694 5.86 4.69 -25.91
CA LEU A 694 6.98 4.99 -25.02
C LEU A 694 6.89 4.14 -23.75
N ALA A 695 8.02 3.59 -23.29
CA ALA A 695 8.06 2.80 -22.06
C ALA A 695 9.30 3.13 -21.23
N GLY A 696 9.11 3.50 -19.96
CA GLY A 696 10.19 3.75 -19.02
C GLY A 696 9.86 4.81 -17.98
N THR A 697 10.70 4.91 -16.94
CA THR A 697 10.51 5.86 -15.83
C THR A 697 10.53 7.33 -16.23
N TRP A 698 10.90 7.63 -17.48
CA TRP A 698 10.96 8.98 -18.05
C TRP A 698 9.62 9.43 -18.67
N THR A 699 8.65 8.53 -18.85
CA THR A 699 7.28 8.91 -19.26
C THR A 699 6.47 9.43 -18.05
N TYR A 700 5.31 10.00 -18.32
CA TYR A 700 4.33 10.28 -17.28
C TYR A 700 3.68 8.94 -16.87
N ASN A 701 3.66 8.65 -15.57
CA ASN A 701 3.08 7.42 -15.02
C ASN A 701 2.36 7.66 -13.67
N GLY A 702 2.13 8.93 -13.31
CA GLY A 702 1.43 9.30 -12.08
C GLY A 702 2.23 9.12 -10.79
N LEU A 703 3.32 8.34 -10.76
CA LEU A 703 4.31 8.35 -9.67
C LEU A 703 5.46 9.31 -9.99
N ASN A 704 5.92 9.30 -11.24
CA ASN A 704 6.94 10.16 -11.83
C ASN A 704 8.29 10.17 -11.09
N VAL A 705 8.63 9.07 -10.42
CA VAL A 705 9.91 8.84 -9.72
C VAL A 705 10.67 7.69 -10.37
N GLY A 706 12.00 7.78 -10.45
CA GLY A 706 12.86 6.74 -11.02
C GLY A 706 12.89 5.44 -10.20
N CYS A 707 11.90 4.58 -10.37
CA CYS A 707 11.82 3.33 -9.62
C CYS A 707 11.22 2.19 -10.43
N VAL A 708 11.32 0.97 -9.89
CA VAL A 708 10.76 -0.26 -10.47
C VAL A 708 9.26 -0.10 -10.73
N GLU A 709 8.50 0.35 -9.73
CA GLU A 709 7.05 0.51 -9.87
C GLU A 709 6.68 1.48 -10.99
N ALA A 710 7.34 2.63 -11.08
CA ALA A 710 7.10 3.60 -12.15
C ALA A 710 7.45 3.04 -13.55
N ALA A 711 8.49 2.21 -13.65
CA ALA A 711 8.85 1.55 -14.90
C ALA A 711 7.76 0.55 -15.33
N VAL A 712 7.25 -0.24 -14.38
CA VAL A 712 6.18 -1.22 -14.63
C VAL A 712 4.88 -0.51 -14.99
N MET A 713 4.49 0.54 -14.25
CA MET A 713 3.30 1.36 -14.55
C MET A 713 3.37 1.93 -15.98
N SER A 714 4.50 2.52 -16.35
CA SER A 714 4.74 3.03 -17.71
C SER A 714 4.62 1.93 -18.78
N GLY A 715 5.19 0.74 -18.53
CA GLY A 715 5.10 -0.38 -19.46
C GLY A 715 3.70 -0.96 -19.61
N LEU A 716 2.95 -1.08 -18.52
CA LEU A 716 1.56 -1.53 -18.56
C LEU A 716 0.67 -0.54 -19.33
N ASP A 717 0.88 0.77 -19.13
CA ASP A 717 0.20 1.82 -19.91
C ASP A 717 0.58 1.78 -21.40
N ALA A 718 1.85 1.50 -21.73
CA ALA A 718 2.29 1.30 -23.11
C ALA A 718 1.60 0.09 -23.76
N ALA A 719 1.42 -1.01 -23.02
CA ALA A 719 0.70 -2.18 -23.50
C ALA A 719 -0.79 -1.87 -23.77
N LEU A 720 -1.42 -1.06 -22.92
CA LEU A 720 -2.79 -0.60 -23.12
C LEU A 720 -2.92 0.27 -24.38
N ALA A 721 -1.99 1.20 -24.61
CA ALA A 721 -1.97 2.04 -25.81
C ALA A 721 -1.90 1.20 -27.10
N LEU A 722 -1.04 0.17 -27.13
CA LEU A 722 -0.94 -0.74 -28.29
C LEU A 722 -2.20 -1.58 -28.52
N LYS A 723 -2.87 -2.03 -27.45
CA LYS A 723 -4.13 -2.78 -27.56
C LYS A 723 -5.27 -1.92 -28.10
N GLN A 724 -5.34 -0.65 -27.72
CA GLN A 724 -6.36 0.27 -28.20
C GLN A 724 -6.20 0.54 -29.71
N ASP A 725 -4.97 0.70 -30.20
CA ASP A 725 -4.69 0.88 -31.63
C ASP A 725 -5.09 -0.32 -32.51
N ALA A 726 -5.05 -1.55 -31.96
CA ALA A 726 -5.46 -2.76 -32.67
C ALA A 726 -6.98 -2.84 -32.94
N THR A 727 -7.78 -1.98 -32.29
CA THR A 727 -9.26 -2.01 -32.37
C THR A 727 -9.89 -1.10 -33.45
N HIS A 728 -9.09 -0.54 -34.37
CA HIS A 728 -9.62 0.26 -35.49
C HIS A 728 -10.21 -0.53 -36.68
N VAL A 729 -10.67 -1.77 -36.44
CA VAL A 729 -11.68 -2.46 -37.26
C VAL A 729 -12.72 -3.05 -36.30
N SER A 730 -14.00 -2.76 -36.55
CA SER A 730 -15.19 -3.16 -35.79
C SER A 730 -15.53 -2.31 -34.56
N LYS A 731 -16.47 -1.38 -34.78
CA LYS A 731 -17.32 -0.79 -33.73
C LYS A 731 -18.06 -1.90 -32.97
N THR A 732 -17.63 -2.18 -31.75
CA THR A 732 -18.49 -2.50 -30.60
C THR A 732 -17.69 -2.20 -29.33
N ASP A 733 -18.07 -1.12 -28.65
CA ASP A 733 -17.63 -0.75 -27.30
C ASP A 733 -17.87 -1.94 -26.33
N GLN A 734 -17.08 -2.27 -25.30
CA GLN A 734 -16.47 -1.44 -24.27
C GLN A 734 -15.28 -2.14 -23.55
N PRO A 735 -14.45 -1.39 -22.79
CA PRO A 735 -13.21 -1.82 -22.13
C PRO A 735 -13.45 -2.46 -20.75
N VAL A 736 -12.55 -3.36 -20.34
CA VAL A 736 -12.38 -3.78 -18.93
C VAL A 736 -11.68 -2.65 -18.18
N ALA A 737 -12.46 -1.65 -17.78
CA ALA A 737 -12.09 -0.73 -16.71
C ALA A 737 -12.05 -1.50 -15.38
N SER A 738 -11.28 -1.01 -14.41
CA SER A 738 -11.56 -1.32 -13.00
C SER A 738 -13.04 -1.01 -12.78
N ALA A 739 -13.83 -2.06 -12.58
CA ALA A 739 -15.27 -1.88 -12.60
C ALA A 739 -15.63 -1.07 -11.36
N THR A 740 -16.04 0.18 -11.58
CA THR A 740 -17.12 0.74 -10.77
C THR A 740 -18.19 -0.36 -10.67
N PRO A 741 -18.64 -0.76 -9.47
CA PRO A 741 -19.64 -1.82 -9.36
C PRO A 741 -20.82 -1.50 -10.28
N PRO A 742 -21.41 -2.53 -10.93
CA PRO A 742 -22.46 -2.32 -11.92
C PRO A 742 -23.56 -1.45 -11.30
N LYS A 743 -23.98 -0.42 -12.04
CA LYS A 743 -25.03 0.48 -11.56
C LYS A 743 -26.30 -0.31 -11.25
N TYR A 744 -26.89 -0.06 -10.09
CA TYR A 744 -28.18 -0.64 -9.72
C TYR A 744 -29.26 -0.16 -10.70
N VAL A 745 -29.95 -1.10 -11.36
CA VAL A 745 -30.99 -0.79 -12.34
C VAL A 745 -32.34 -0.80 -11.65
N VAL A 746 -32.91 0.38 -11.41
CA VAL A 746 -34.26 0.54 -10.86
C VAL A 746 -35.30 0.18 -11.92
N ARG A 747 -36.22 -0.73 -11.59
CA ARG A 747 -37.30 -1.20 -12.48
C ARG A 747 -38.62 -0.49 -12.16
N GLY A 748 -39.52 -0.41 -13.15
CA GLY A 748 -40.89 0.06 -12.90
C GLY A 748 -41.65 -0.93 -12.02
N GLY A 749 -42.21 -0.48 -10.89
CA GLY A 749 -42.88 -1.33 -9.91
C GLY A 749 -41.95 -2.00 -8.89
N GLU A 750 -40.69 -1.56 -8.80
CA GLU A 750 -39.72 -2.03 -7.82
C GLU A 750 -40.16 -1.72 -6.39
N ILE A 751 -39.85 -2.63 -5.45
CA ILE A 751 -40.12 -2.47 -4.01
C ILE A 751 -38.85 -2.53 -3.16
N ALA A 752 -37.69 -2.78 -3.78
CA ALA A 752 -36.35 -2.63 -3.21
C ALA A 752 -35.81 -1.20 -3.43
N PHE A 753 -35.67 -0.42 -2.36
CA PHE A 753 -35.22 0.97 -2.44
C PHE A 753 -33.88 1.16 -1.69
N PRO A 754 -32.73 0.95 -2.35
CA PRO A 754 -31.43 1.18 -1.71
C PRO A 754 -31.24 2.68 -1.43
N GLY A 755 -30.81 3.04 -0.22
CA GLY A 755 -30.62 4.41 0.22
C GLY A 755 -30.34 4.51 1.71
N SER A 756 -30.16 5.72 2.24
CA SER A 756 -30.20 5.94 3.69
C SER A 756 -31.65 6.04 4.18
N TYR A 757 -31.86 5.74 5.47
CA TYR A 757 -33.18 5.72 6.08
C TYR A 757 -33.22 6.57 7.34
N ASP A 758 -34.09 7.57 7.37
CA ASP A 758 -34.35 8.37 8.58
C ASP A 758 -35.56 7.84 9.33
N PHE A 759 -35.42 7.76 10.65
CA PHE A 759 -36.41 7.25 11.59
C PHE A 759 -36.78 8.33 12.60
N PRO A 760 -37.57 9.35 12.20
CA PRO A 760 -38.07 10.34 13.14
C PRO A 760 -39.06 9.73 14.14
N ASN A 761 -38.91 10.08 15.41
CA ASN A 761 -39.79 9.68 16.52
C ASN A 761 -40.03 8.17 16.59
N VAL A 762 -39.00 7.35 16.44
CA VAL A 762 -39.11 5.90 16.65
C VAL A 762 -39.25 5.60 18.14
N THR A 763 -40.24 4.80 18.51
CA THR A 763 -40.40 4.26 19.87
C THR A 763 -39.88 2.83 19.90
N LEU A 764 -38.93 2.55 20.79
CA LEU A 764 -38.29 1.26 20.98
C LEU A 764 -38.63 0.72 22.38
N ASN A 765 -39.22 -0.48 22.44
CA ASN A 765 -39.39 -1.24 23.66
C ASN A 765 -38.46 -2.46 23.60
N ALA A 766 -37.56 -2.59 24.57
CA ALA A 766 -36.53 -3.63 24.57
C ALA A 766 -36.59 -4.49 25.83
N PHE A 767 -36.48 -5.80 25.63
CA PHE A 767 -36.55 -6.81 26.68
C PHE A 767 -35.28 -7.65 26.68
N ALA A 768 -34.60 -7.75 27.82
CA ALA A 768 -33.37 -8.52 27.96
C ALA A 768 -33.66 -9.94 28.44
N MET A 769 -33.08 -10.95 27.79
CA MET A 769 -33.30 -12.36 28.11
C MET A 769 -32.00 -13.13 28.28
N LYS A 770 -32.03 -14.07 29.21
CA LYS A 770 -30.94 -15.03 29.39
C LYS A 770 -30.82 -15.98 28.21
N SER A 771 -29.58 -16.33 27.86
CA SER A 771 -29.24 -17.22 26.76
C SER A 771 -28.10 -18.16 27.10
N SER A 772 -27.96 -19.23 26.32
CA SER A 772 -26.75 -20.01 26.24
C SER A 772 -25.73 -19.33 25.32
N ARG A 773 -24.60 -18.87 25.89
CA ARG A 773 -23.47 -18.32 25.10
C ARG A 773 -23.02 -19.26 23.98
N LYS A 774 -23.07 -20.58 24.20
CA LYS A 774 -22.73 -21.58 23.17
C LYS A 774 -23.72 -21.57 22.01
N ALA A 775 -25.00 -21.28 22.25
CA ALA A 775 -25.99 -21.18 21.19
C ALA A 775 -25.77 -19.90 20.36
N LEU A 776 -25.57 -18.75 21.03
CA LEU A 776 -25.24 -17.50 20.37
C LEU A 776 -23.94 -17.60 19.55
N GLN A 777 -22.91 -18.29 20.07
CA GLN A 777 -21.69 -18.54 19.32
C GLN A 777 -21.95 -19.36 18.06
N ARG A 778 -22.80 -20.41 18.10
CA ARG A 778 -23.16 -21.18 16.90
C ARG A 778 -23.88 -20.32 15.85
N LEU A 779 -24.68 -19.34 16.28
CA LEU A 779 -25.28 -18.38 15.37
C LEU A 779 -24.23 -17.49 14.71
N CYS A 780 -23.28 -16.96 15.47
CA CYS A 780 -22.14 -16.20 14.93
C CYS A 780 -21.29 -17.07 13.99
N ASP A 781 -21.03 -18.32 14.35
CA ASP A 781 -20.23 -19.23 13.54
C ASP A 781 -20.91 -19.47 12.19
N ARG A 782 -22.16 -19.97 12.21
CA ARG A 782 -22.93 -20.27 10.98
C ARG A 782 -23.17 -19.05 10.09
N SER A 783 -23.37 -17.87 10.68
CA SER A 783 -23.84 -16.68 9.94
C SER A 783 -22.73 -15.69 9.63
N LEU A 784 -21.63 -15.68 10.38
CA LEU A 784 -20.56 -14.69 10.23
C LEU A 784 -19.19 -15.34 10.07
N ASN A 785 -18.80 -16.28 10.94
CA ASN A 785 -17.43 -16.82 10.93
C ASN A 785 -17.18 -17.83 9.81
N ASP A 786 -18.12 -18.76 9.57
CA ASP A 786 -18.00 -19.76 8.52
C ASP A 786 -17.97 -19.13 7.12
N PRO A 787 -18.81 -18.12 6.78
CA PRO A 787 -18.69 -17.39 5.53
C PRO A 787 -17.35 -16.65 5.37
N VAL A 788 -16.90 -15.94 6.41
CA VAL A 788 -15.71 -15.08 6.32
C VAL A 788 -14.43 -15.90 6.13
N GLY A 789 -14.26 -16.99 6.89
CA GLY A 789 -13.02 -17.77 6.93
C GLY A 789 -11.79 -16.96 7.39
N GLY A 790 -10.74 -17.63 7.89
CA GLY A 790 -9.46 -16.96 8.20
C GLY A 790 -9.37 -16.27 9.58
N ASN A 791 -8.72 -15.09 9.63
CA ASN A 791 -8.22 -14.45 10.87
C ASN A 791 -9.24 -13.55 11.60
N THR A 792 -10.43 -13.32 11.04
CA THR A 792 -11.49 -12.54 11.68
C THR A 792 -12.50 -13.47 12.36
N ARG A 793 -12.89 -13.16 13.59
CA ARG A 793 -13.88 -13.94 14.33
C ARG A 793 -14.83 -13.07 15.14
N TYR A 794 -16.12 -13.35 15.06
CA TYR A 794 -17.19 -12.76 15.84
C TYR A 794 -17.54 -13.64 17.04
N LEU A 795 -17.55 -13.05 18.23
CA LEU A 795 -17.93 -13.68 19.49
C LEU A 795 -19.11 -12.93 20.13
N PRO A 796 -20.11 -13.60 20.73
CA PRO A 796 -21.14 -12.91 21.51
C PRO A 796 -20.49 -12.26 22.75
N LEU A 797 -20.79 -10.98 22.95
CA LEU A 797 -20.25 -10.19 24.06
C LEU A 797 -20.80 -10.68 25.41
N LEU A 798 -22.10 -10.99 25.47
CA LEU A 798 -22.80 -11.39 26.69
C LEU A 798 -23.61 -12.69 26.48
N PRO A 799 -23.85 -13.49 27.54
CA PRO A 799 -24.67 -14.71 27.48
C PRO A 799 -26.19 -14.39 27.52
N GLY A 800 -26.64 -13.52 26.63
CA GLY A 800 -28.01 -13.02 26.58
C GLY A 800 -28.36 -12.38 25.25
N PHE A 801 -29.65 -12.28 24.96
CA PHE A 801 -30.16 -11.59 23.78
C PHE A 801 -31.25 -10.60 24.16
N ILE A 802 -31.54 -9.67 23.26
CA ILE A 802 -32.57 -8.66 23.39
C ILE A 802 -33.66 -8.92 22.35
N MET A 803 -34.91 -8.80 22.77
CA MET A 803 -36.03 -8.60 21.86
C MET A 803 -36.34 -7.11 21.83
N MET A 804 -36.22 -6.51 20.66
CA MET A 804 -36.56 -5.11 20.44
C MET A 804 -37.83 -5.04 19.60
N ALA A 805 -38.82 -4.31 20.11
CA ALA A 805 -40.07 -3.97 19.45
C ALA A 805 -40.07 -2.48 19.15
N ALA A 806 -39.95 -2.13 17.87
CA ALA A 806 -39.85 -0.78 17.36
C ALA A 806 -41.13 -0.40 16.62
N ASN A 807 -41.68 0.77 16.95
CA ASN A 807 -42.71 1.42 16.16
C ASN A 807 -42.09 2.63 15.46
N PHE A 808 -42.09 2.60 14.12
CA PHE A 808 -41.68 3.70 13.26
C PHE A 808 -42.94 4.39 12.72
N PRO A 809 -43.35 5.54 13.28
CA PRO A 809 -44.48 6.30 12.75
C PRO A 809 -44.25 6.72 11.30
N MET A 810 -42.99 6.90 10.92
CA MET A 810 -42.55 7.19 9.56
C MET A 810 -41.09 6.78 9.39
N ILE A 811 -40.80 6.01 8.34
CA ILE A 811 -39.45 5.83 7.81
C ILE A 811 -39.35 6.70 6.56
N ARG A 812 -38.41 7.65 6.53
CA ARG A 812 -38.12 8.41 5.31
C ARG A 812 -37.03 7.69 4.54
N VAL A 813 -37.39 7.18 3.37
CA VAL A 813 -36.48 6.48 2.48
C VAL A 813 -35.85 7.53 1.56
N ASN A 814 -34.52 7.64 1.55
CA ASN A 814 -33.78 8.61 0.74
C ASN A 814 -32.94 7.88 -0.34
N PRO A 815 -33.54 7.39 -1.43
CA PRO A 815 -32.81 6.72 -2.51
C PRO A 815 -32.12 7.71 -3.49
N GLY A 816 -32.17 9.02 -3.18
CA GLY A 816 -31.75 10.17 -3.99
C GLY A 816 -32.81 11.28 -3.94
N GLU A 817 -32.42 12.57 -3.83
CA GLU A 817 -33.30 13.71 -3.45
C GLU A 817 -34.64 13.80 -4.22
N ALA A 818 -34.71 13.33 -5.47
CA ALA A 818 -35.91 13.40 -6.31
C ALA A 818 -36.99 12.31 -6.04
N ASN A 819 -36.67 11.26 -5.27
CA ASN A 819 -37.53 10.07 -5.09
C ASN A 819 -37.82 9.72 -3.62
N ALA A 820 -37.65 10.67 -2.69
CA ALA A 820 -37.88 10.43 -1.27
C ALA A 820 -39.38 10.18 -0.96
N PHE A 821 -39.66 9.21 -0.10
CA PHE A 821 -41.02 8.92 0.38
C PHE A 821 -41.03 8.43 1.83
N GLY A 822 -42.20 8.50 2.46
CA GLY A 822 -42.42 8.04 3.83
C GLY A 822 -43.20 6.72 3.86
N SER A 823 -42.76 5.77 4.69
CA SER A 823 -43.49 4.53 4.96
C SER A 823 -43.49 4.22 6.45
N PRO A 824 -44.65 4.10 7.13
CA PRO A 824 -44.68 3.60 8.51
C PRO A 824 -44.30 2.11 8.55
N GLU A 825 -43.79 1.66 9.70
CA GLU A 825 -43.40 0.26 9.91
C GLU A 825 -43.41 -0.07 11.40
N MET A 826 -43.70 -1.32 11.74
CA MET A 826 -43.29 -1.91 13.02
C MET A 826 -42.23 -2.98 12.74
N ASP A 827 -41.21 -3.05 13.59
CA ASP A 827 -40.10 -4.01 13.50
C ASP A 827 -39.93 -4.70 14.85
N PHE A 828 -39.94 -6.03 14.85
CA PHE A 828 -39.60 -6.85 16.00
C PHE A 828 -38.36 -7.67 15.66
N ASN A 829 -37.26 -7.47 16.39
CA ASN A 829 -36.02 -8.20 16.15
C ASN A 829 -35.49 -8.85 17.42
N LEU A 830 -34.78 -9.97 17.21
CA LEU A 830 -34.02 -10.67 18.22
C LEU A 830 -32.55 -10.42 17.90
N THR A 831 -31.83 -9.81 18.83
CA THR A 831 -30.52 -9.23 18.56
C THR A 831 -29.60 -9.35 19.77
N PHE A 832 -28.29 -9.40 19.56
CA PHE A 832 -27.29 -9.41 20.65
C PHE A 832 -25.98 -8.76 20.20
N PRO A 833 -25.21 -8.14 21.12
CA PRO A 833 -23.95 -7.51 20.78
C PRO A 833 -22.87 -8.57 20.56
N VAL A 834 -22.05 -8.38 19.53
CA VAL A 834 -20.92 -9.22 19.18
C VAL A 834 -19.63 -8.40 19.21
N VAL A 835 -18.54 -9.07 19.55
CA VAL A 835 -17.17 -8.54 19.46
C VAL A 835 -16.55 -9.13 18.21
N ARG A 836 -16.12 -8.27 17.30
CA ARG A 836 -15.25 -8.65 16.19
C ARG A 836 -13.82 -8.68 16.70
N MET A 837 -13.16 -9.81 16.52
CA MET A 837 -11.75 -10.01 16.81
C MET A 837 -10.98 -10.24 15.53
N HIS A 838 -9.73 -9.78 15.53
CA HIS A 838 -8.75 -10.07 14.49
C HIS A 838 -7.56 -10.81 15.10
N ARG A 839 -7.14 -11.90 14.46
CA ARG A 839 -6.00 -12.70 14.91
C ARG A 839 -4.70 -12.14 14.33
N VAL A 840 -3.77 -11.77 15.20
CA VAL A 840 -2.41 -11.32 14.85
C VAL A 840 -1.42 -12.31 15.46
N GLY A 841 -0.80 -13.14 14.63
CA GLY A 841 -0.02 -14.30 15.09
C GLY A 841 -0.89 -15.30 15.87
N ASN A 842 -0.54 -15.57 17.13
CA ASN A 842 -1.32 -16.45 18.02
C ASN A 842 -2.29 -15.71 18.94
N VAL A 843 -2.36 -14.37 18.86
CA VAL A 843 -3.14 -13.52 19.77
C VAL A 843 -4.40 -13.01 19.07
N ASP A 844 -5.53 -13.11 19.74
CA ASP A 844 -6.80 -12.54 19.29
C ASP A 844 -6.92 -11.11 19.86
N ILE A 845 -7.04 -10.11 18.97
CA ILE A 845 -7.17 -8.68 19.32
C ILE A 845 -8.60 -8.22 19.01
N VAL A 846 -9.18 -7.40 19.87
CA VAL A 846 -10.48 -6.79 19.65
C VAL A 846 -10.37 -5.69 18.60
N ASP A 847 -11.18 -5.78 17.53
CA ASP A 847 -11.34 -4.71 16.55
C ASP A 847 -12.44 -3.74 17.02
N ARG A 848 -13.68 -4.25 17.20
CA ARG A 848 -14.85 -3.44 17.56
C ARG A 848 -16.02 -4.25 18.11
N ILE A 849 -17.02 -3.56 18.62
CA ILE A 849 -18.32 -4.10 19.04
C ILE A 849 -19.39 -3.70 18.02
N SER A 850 -20.25 -4.64 17.64
CA SER A 850 -21.38 -4.41 16.73
C SER A 850 -22.62 -5.20 17.16
N TRP A 851 -23.78 -4.89 16.58
CA TRP A 851 -25.02 -5.64 16.82
C TRP A 851 -25.32 -6.63 15.70
N PHE A 852 -25.64 -7.86 16.09
CA PHE A 852 -26.01 -8.93 15.18
C PHE A 852 -27.48 -9.31 15.31
N PHE A 853 -28.20 -9.36 14.18
CA PHE A 853 -29.66 -9.52 14.09
C PHE A 853 -30.02 -10.84 13.40
N PRO A 854 -30.07 -11.98 14.11
CA PRO A 854 -30.44 -13.27 13.50
C PRO A 854 -31.90 -13.37 13.04
N TYR A 855 -32.82 -12.64 13.68
CA TYR A 855 -34.24 -12.64 13.34
C TYR A 855 -34.80 -11.22 13.34
N VAL A 856 -35.49 -10.84 12.27
CA VAL A 856 -36.18 -9.56 12.13
C VAL A 856 -37.54 -9.78 11.47
N PHE A 857 -38.59 -9.27 12.09
CA PHE A 857 -39.98 -9.40 11.64
C PHE A 857 -40.57 -8.02 11.44
N VAL A 858 -41.23 -7.79 10.31
CA VAL A 858 -41.78 -6.47 9.94
C VAL A 858 -43.18 -6.61 9.37
N ASN A 859 -44.00 -5.58 9.52
CA ASN A 859 -45.37 -5.55 8.97
C ASN A 859 -45.47 -4.89 7.58
N ASN A 860 -44.32 -4.62 6.95
CA ASN A 860 -44.21 -3.93 5.67
C ASN A 860 -43.30 -4.70 4.70
N SER A 861 -43.88 -5.24 3.64
CA SER A 861 -43.14 -6.07 2.67
C SER A 861 -42.09 -5.28 1.87
N TRP A 862 -42.25 -3.96 1.72
CA TRP A 862 -41.25 -3.11 1.05
C TRP A 862 -39.96 -3.03 1.89
N ALA A 863 -40.13 -2.98 3.21
CA ALA A 863 -39.02 -3.02 4.16
C ALA A 863 -38.36 -4.39 4.22
N THR A 864 -39.15 -5.47 4.08
CA THR A 864 -38.62 -6.83 3.97
C THR A 864 -37.67 -6.96 2.80
N VAL A 865 -38.10 -6.57 1.60
CA VAL A 865 -37.28 -6.68 0.39
C VAL A 865 -36.08 -5.73 0.46
N SER A 866 -36.32 -4.45 0.78
CA SER A 866 -35.24 -3.44 0.82
C SER A 866 -34.17 -3.77 1.87
N GLY A 867 -34.56 -4.20 3.08
CA GLY A 867 -33.61 -4.55 4.14
C GLY A 867 -32.73 -5.76 3.77
N ARG A 868 -33.31 -6.77 3.12
CA ARG A 868 -32.58 -7.95 2.63
C ARG A 868 -31.64 -7.60 1.49
N GLU A 869 -32.12 -6.84 0.52
CA GLU A 869 -31.37 -6.55 -0.72
C GLU A 869 -30.31 -5.46 -0.56
N ALA A 870 -30.58 -4.43 0.23
CA ALA A 870 -29.65 -3.32 0.44
C ALA A 870 -28.57 -3.67 1.47
N TYR A 871 -28.97 -4.13 2.66
CA TYR A 871 -28.07 -4.31 3.80
C TYR A 871 -27.77 -5.77 4.17
N GLY A 872 -28.71 -6.68 3.95
CA GLY A 872 -28.60 -8.08 4.38
C GLY A 872 -29.35 -8.42 5.67
N PHE A 873 -30.30 -7.58 6.10
CA PHE A 873 -31.18 -7.95 7.22
C PHE A 873 -31.98 -9.21 6.88
N PRO A 874 -32.10 -10.21 7.78
CA PRO A 874 -32.95 -11.38 7.54
C PRO A 874 -34.43 -11.07 7.83
N LYS A 875 -34.95 -9.96 7.27
CA LYS A 875 -36.34 -9.51 7.46
C LYS A 875 -37.34 -10.53 6.92
N GLN A 876 -38.47 -10.64 7.61
CA GLN A 876 -39.60 -11.49 7.27
C GLN A 876 -40.93 -10.75 7.51
N ASP A 877 -41.92 -11.00 6.66
CA ASP A 877 -43.26 -10.44 6.84
C ASP A 877 -43.99 -11.10 8.01
N ALA A 878 -44.55 -10.28 8.91
CA ALA A 878 -45.34 -10.72 10.05
C ALA A 878 -46.45 -9.73 10.39
N GLU A 879 -47.51 -10.22 11.02
CA GLU A 879 -48.47 -9.40 11.74
C GLU A 879 -47.92 -9.13 13.15
N LEU A 880 -47.75 -7.85 13.48
CA LEU A 880 -47.12 -7.40 14.72
C LEU A 880 -48.15 -6.70 15.61
N THR A 881 -48.15 -7.02 16.90
CA THR A 881 -48.93 -6.33 17.93
C THR A 881 -47.98 -5.68 18.92
N MET A 882 -48.17 -4.41 19.21
CA MET A 882 -47.41 -3.64 20.19
C MET A 882 -48.34 -2.60 20.85
N PRO A 883 -48.28 -2.41 22.18
CA PRO A 883 -49.05 -1.35 22.83
C PRO A 883 -48.53 0.04 22.42
N MET A 884 -49.45 0.96 22.14
CA MET A 884 -49.17 2.32 21.70
C MET A 884 -49.44 3.37 22.80
N SER A 885 -50.16 2.98 23.85
CA SER A 885 -50.52 3.79 25.00
C SER A 885 -50.33 3.02 26.31
N PRO A 886 -50.04 3.70 27.45
CA PRO A 886 -50.05 3.09 28.78
C PRO A 886 -51.33 2.35 29.16
N THR A 887 -52.44 2.63 28.48
CA THR A 887 -53.75 2.02 28.69
C THR A 887 -54.01 0.79 27.82
N ASP A 888 -53.08 0.44 26.94
CA ASP A 888 -53.21 -0.73 26.07
C ASP A 888 -52.75 -2.00 26.81
N PRO A 889 -53.25 -3.19 26.42
CA PRO A 889 -52.72 -4.44 26.93
C PRO A 889 -51.21 -4.56 26.69
N ALA A 890 -50.45 -4.92 27.72
CA ALA A 890 -48.98 -5.01 27.69
C ALA A 890 -48.48 -6.24 26.91
N VAL A 891 -48.89 -6.38 25.66
CA VAL A 891 -48.67 -7.57 24.82
C VAL A 891 -47.96 -7.18 23.53
N TYR A 892 -46.81 -7.79 23.33
CA TYR A 892 -45.96 -7.67 22.15
C TYR A 892 -45.98 -9.01 21.43
N ARG A 893 -46.52 -9.08 20.21
CA ARG A 893 -46.77 -10.36 19.54
C ARG A 893 -46.28 -10.35 18.09
N VAL A 894 -45.60 -11.43 17.70
CA VAL A 894 -45.22 -11.73 16.31
C VAL A 894 -46.03 -12.91 15.82
N ASN A 895 -46.90 -12.69 14.84
CA ASN A 895 -47.66 -13.72 14.14
C ASN A 895 -47.14 -13.82 12.69
N ALA A 896 -46.55 -14.95 12.33
CA ALA A 896 -45.93 -15.12 11.01
C ALA A 896 -46.20 -16.51 10.44
N ARG A 897 -45.83 -16.70 9.17
CA ARG A 897 -45.90 -18.01 8.53
C ARG A 897 -44.74 -18.90 8.98
N TYR A 898 -45.03 -20.16 9.26
CA TYR A 898 -44.01 -21.14 9.65
C TYR A 898 -44.29 -22.52 9.06
N VAL A 899 -43.28 -23.37 9.09
CA VAL A 899 -43.38 -24.81 8.83
C VAL A 899 -42.98 -25.53 10.11
N GLU A 900 -43.92 -26.25 10.71
CA GLU A 900 -43.69 -26.93 11.99
C GLU A 900 -42.60 -28.00 11.88
N LYS A 901 -42.67 -28.84 10.84
CA LYS A 901 -41.68 -29.86 10.48
C LYS A 901 -41.55 -29.95 8.96
N PHE A 902 -40.33 -29.94 8.42
CA PHE A 902 -40.10 -30.14 6.99
C PHE A 902 -40.41 -31.59 6.57
N GLY A 903 -40.99 -31.77 5.38
CA GLY A 903 -41.34 -33.07 4.80
C GLY A 903 -42.16 -32.92 3.52
N GLU A 904 -42.31 -33.99 2.74
CA GLU A 904 -42.96 -33.96 1.41
C GLU A 904 -44.42 -33.47 1.44
N SER A 905 -45.11 -33.58 2.58
CA SER A 905 -46.50 -33.13 2.77
C SER A 905 -46.64 -31.88 3.65
N ALA A 906 -45.52 -31.24 4.02
CA ALA A 906 -45.53 -30.07 4.86
C ALA A 906 -46.15 -28.87 4.13
N VAL A 907 -47.08 -28.18 4.80
CA VAL A 907 -47.69 -26.93 4.33
C VAL A 907 -47.41 -25.81 5.32
N THR A 908 -47.33 -24.58 4.83
CA THR A 908 -47.14 -23.40 5.67
C THR A 908 -48.39 -23.17 6.54
N GLN A 909 -48.16 -22.84 7.81
CA GLN A 909 -49.18 -22.46 8.78
C GLN A 909 -48.94 -21.00 9.20
N SER A 910 -49.95 -20.35 9.78
CA SER A 910 -49.82 -19.02 10.39
C SER A 910 -50.14 -19.12 11.88
N GLY A 911 -49.33 -18.48 12.71
CA GLY A 911 -49.53 -18.46 14.15
C GLY A 911 -48.47 -17.65 14.88
N VAL A 912 -48.62 -17.58 16.20
CA VAL A 912 -47.73 -16.81 17.08
C VAL A 912 -46.37 -17.49 17.15
N LEU A 913 -45.32 -16.76 16.78
CA LEU A 913 -43.92 -17.20 16.92
C LEU A 913 -43.31 -16.72 18.23
N ILE A 914 -43.64 -15.48 18.63
CA ILE A 914 -43.09 -14.80 19.80
C ILE A 914 -44.20 -13.97 20.44
N GLU A 915 -44.31 -14.05 21.76
CA GLU A 915 -45.17 -13.18 22.56
C GLU A 915 -44.40 -12.73 23.81
N VAL A 916 -44.32 -11.42 24.04
CA VAL A 916 -43.91 -10.86 25.33
C VAL A 916 -45.13 -10.24 25.99
N SER A 917 -45.41 -10.64 27.23
CA SER A 917 -46.55 -10.14 28.01
C SER A 917 -46.17 -9.84 29.44
N ARG A 918 -46.74 -8.76 30.00
CA ARG A 918 -46.67 -8.45 31.43
C ARG A 918 -47.49 -9.46 32.25
N ARG A 919 -46.98 -9.87 33.42
CA ARG A 919 -47.61 -10.90 34.28
C ARG A 919 -48.40 -10.33 35.44
N ASP A 920 -47.94 -9.22 35.99
CA ASP A 920 -48.47 -8.63 37.22
C ASP A 920 -49.73 -7.80 36.98
N GLU A 921 -49.86 -7.17 35.80
CA GLU A 921 -51.03 -6.40 35.38
C GLU A 921 -51.33 -6.59 33.88
N GLU A 922 -52.57 -6.30 33.46
CA GLU A 922 -53.01 -6.42 32.06
C GLU A 922 -52.48 -5.27 31.17
N LEU A 923 -52.34 -4.06 31.73
CA LEU A 923 -52.03 -2.84 30.98
C LEU A 923 -50.54 -2.49 31.01
N LEU A 924 -50.05 -1.78 29.98
CA LEU A 924 -48.64 -1.39 29.83
C LEU A 924 -48.13 -0.53 31.00
N GLY A 925 -48.95 0.41 31.49
CA GLY A 925 -48.54 1.35 32.53
C GLY A 925 -47.58 2.44 32.02
N ALA A 926 -47.33 3.45 32.85
CA ALA A 926 -46.34 4.50 32.56
C ALA A 926 -44.95 4.06 33.07
N PRO A 927 -43.84 4.47 32.43
CA PRO A 927 -42.49 4.08 32.85
C PRO A 927 -42.16 4.50 34.30
N ASP A 928 -41.59 3.59 35.10
CA ASP A 928 -41.34 3.77 36.55
C ASP A 928 -40.16 4.73 36.85
N ALA A 929 -39.14 4.73 35.99
CA ALA A 929 -37.93 5.52 36.16
C ALA A 929 -37.51 6.15 34.83
N ASN A 930 -37.12 7.43 34.85
CA ASN A 930 -36.61 8.14 33.68
C ASN A 930 -35.12 7.84 33.47
N LEU A 931 -34.78 7.29 32.31
CA LEU A 931 -33.41 7.01 31.89
C LEU A 931 -32.94 8.19 31.01
N GLY A 932 -32.13 9.08 31.58
CA GLY A 932 -31.80 10.37 30.96
C GLY A 932 -30.86 10.31 29.74
N THR A 933 -30.26 9.16 29.43
CA THR A 933 -29.30 9.01 28.32
C THR A 933 -29.40 7.63 27.66
N PHE A 934 -28.94 7.53 26.41
CA PHE A 934 -28.80 6.25 25.70
C PHE A 934 -27.90 5.25 26.46
N ALA A 935 -26.79 5.72 27.04
CA ALA A 935 -25.90 4.89 27.85
C ALA A 935 -26.63 4.24 29.05
N SER A 936 -27.46 5.01 29.77
CA SER A 936 -28.27 4.49 30.88
C SER A 936 -29.28 3.43 30.43
N VAL A 937 -29.81 3.55 29.22
CA VAL A 937 -30.70 2.54 28.62
C VAL A 937 -29.94 1.26 28.32
N MET A 938 -28.76 1.36 27.70
CA MET A 938 -27.91 0.21 27.41
C MET A 938 -27.42 -0.49 28.68
N GLU A 939 -27.01 0.27 29.69
CA GLU A 939 -26.61 -0.24 30.99
C GLU A 939 -27.75 -1.03 31.64
N THR A 940 -28.96 -0.46 31.70
CA THR A 940 -30.14 -1.13 32.27
C THR A 940 -30.48 -2.43 31.55
N LEU A 941 -30.34 -2.47 30.22
CA LEU A 941 -30.61 -3.66 29.41
C LEU A 941 -29.55 -4.75 29.52
N LEU A 942 -28.27 -4.37 29.53
CA LEU A 942 -27.17 -5.31 29.34
C LEU A 942 -26.51 -5.74 30.65
N LEU A 943 -26.53 -4.90 31.70
CA LEU A 943 -25.98 -5.24 33.01
C LEU A 943 -26.59 -6.53 33.60
N PRO A 944 -27.92 -6.78 33.52
CA PRO A 944 -28.51 -8.03 34.01
C PRO A 944 -28.02 -9.30 33.27
N LEU A 945 -27.45 -9.15 32.08
CA LEU A 945 -26.91 -10.25 31.28
C LEU A 945 -25.45 -10.58 31.64
N VAL A 946 -24.80 -9.76 32.47
CA VAL A 946 -23.45 -10.01 32.97
C VAL A 946 -23.51 -11.12 34.02
N THR A 947 -23.02 -12.31 33.69
CA THR A 947 -22.89 -13.41 34.66
C THR A 947 -21.52 -13.38 35.34
N SER A 948 -21.45 -13.72 36.62
CA SER A 948 -20.23 -13.97 37.40
C SER A 948 -19.49 -15.25 36.95
N GLY A 949 -19.03 -15.25 35.71
CA GLY A 949 -18.05 -16.20 35.14
C GLY A 949 -16.73 -15.48 34.83
N PRO A 950 -15.67 -16.19 34.40
CA PRO A 950 -14.37 -15.57 34.14
C PRO A 950 -14.56 -14.40 33.18
N GLU A 951 -14.18 -13.21 33.64
CA GLU A 951 -14.15 -11.99 32.85
C GLU A 951 -13.46 -12.29 31.53
N ILE A 952 -14.06 -11.87 30.41
CA ILE A 952 -13.32 -11.86 29.16
C ILE A 952 -12.20 -10.84 29.37
N THR A 953 -10.99 -11.32 29.66
CA THR A 953 -9.80 -10.50 29.69
C THR A 953 -9.42 -10.28 28.23
N LEU A 954 -9.96 -9.21 27.65
CA LEU A 954 -9.64 -8.79 26.29
C LEU A 954 -8.27 -8.07 26.35
N PRO A 955 -7.23 -8.57 25.67
CA PRO A 955 -5.94 -7.88 25.63
C PRO A 955 -6.14 -6.46 25.10
N GLY A 956 -5.79 -5.44 25.89
CA GLY A 956 -5.91 -4.03 25.51
C GLY A 956 -7.16 -3.29 25.98
N ILE A 957 -8.10 -3.94 26.68
CA ILE A 957 -9.29 -3.29 27.26
C ILE A 957 -9.39 -3.69 28.74
N GLY A 958 -9.21 -2.71 29.65
CA GLY A 958 -8.99 -2.89 31.08
C GLY A 958 -10.25 -3.11 31.94
N ALA A 959 -11.46 -2.87 31.44
CA ALA A 959 -12.70 -3.20 32.15
C ALA A 959 -13.94 -3.18 31.24
N ILE A 960 -15.02 -3.86 31.66
CA ILE A 960 -16.36 -3.75 31.06
C ILE A 960 -16.84 -2.29 30.95
N LYS A 961 -16.33 -1.38 31.81
CA LYS A 961 -16.61 0.06 31.76
C LYS A 961 -16.07 0.76 30.51
N GLU A 962 -14.90 0.37 30.00
CA GLU A 962 -14.30 0.94 28.77
C GLU A 962 -15.06 0.47 27.51
N VAL A 963 -15.61 -0.75 27.56
CA VAL A 963 -16.57 -1.25 26.54
C VAL A 963 -17.84 -0.40 26.49
N TRP A 964 -18.31 0.11 27.63
CA TRP A 964 -19.47 1.01 27.69
C TRP A 964 -19.15 2.42 27.20
N GLU A 965 -17.92 2.90 27.42
CA GLU A 965 -17.44 4.20 26.93
C GLU A 965 -17.29 4.21 25.39
N LEU A 966 -16.92 3.08 24.77
CA LEU A 966 -16.91 2.88 23.31
C LEU A 966 -18.31 2.95 22.64
N LEU A 967 -19.40 2.81 23.42
CA LEU A 967 -20.78 2.89 22.93
C LEU A 967 -21.39 4.31 23.07
N VAL A 968 -20.62 5.29 23.56
CA VAL A 968 -21.08 6.66 23.84
C VAL A 968 -21.14 7.54 22.58
N ASP A 969 -20.50 7.16 21.48
CA ASP A 969 -20.40 7.96 20.24
C ASP A 969 -21.71 8.11 19.44
N HIS A 970 -22.85 7.63 19.97
CA HIS A 970 -24.17 7.68 19.35
C HIS A 970 -24.27 7.01 17.96
N GLU A 971 -23.24 6.28 17.54
CA GLU A 971 -23.17 5.54 16.28
C GLU A 971 -22.82 4.08 16.57
N VAL A 972 -23.75 3.18 16.25
CA VAL A 972 -23.65 1.76 16.58
C VAL A 972 -23.64 0.95 15.29
N PRO A 973 -22.57 0.21 14.97
CA PRO A 973 -22.51 -0.59 13.76
C PRO A 973 -23.41 -1.82 13.89
N PHE A 974 -24.22 -2.08 12.86
CA PHE A 974 -25.03 -3.27 12.71
C PHE A 974 -24.38 -4.19 11.69
N THR A 975 -24.11 -5.44 12.05
CA THR A 975 -23.43 -6.43 11.21
C THR A 975 -24.43 -7.45 10.64
N PHE A 976 -24.32 -7.72 9.34
CA PHE A 976 -25.23 -8.58 8.59
C PHE A 976 -24.49 -9.56 7.67
N LEU A 977 -25.11 -10.72 7.44
CA LEU A 977 -24.77 -11.60 6.32
C LEU A 977 -25.69 -11.27 5.14
N LYS A 978 -25.15 -10.59 4.13
CA LYS A 978 -25.87 -10.30 2.89
C LYS A 978 -25.60 -11.42 1.89
N GLN A 979 -26.63 -12.16 1.49
CA GLN A 979 -26.47 -13.26 0.54
C GLN A 979 -27.68 -13.49 -0.34
N PHE A 980 -27.44 -14.00 -1.55
CA PHE A 980 -28.46 -14.40 -2.51
C PHE A 980 -28.15 -15.80 -3.04
N ALA A 981 -29.17 -16.64 -3.10
CA ALA A 981 -29.03 -18.01 -3.59
C ALA A 981 -28.64 -18.02 -5.07
N ASP A 982 -27.76 -18.94 -5.45
CA ASP A 982 -27.46 -19.20 -6.86
C ASP A 982 -28.63 -19.91 -7.54
N VAL A 983 -28.92 -19.51 -8.79
CA VAL A 983 -29.96 -20.16 -9.59
C VAL A 983 -29.47 -21.51 -10.15
N GLY A 984 -28.15 -21.67 -10.33
CA GLY A 984 -27.54 -22.87 -10.90
C GLY A 984 -27.30 -24.00 -9.89
N SER A 985 -27.29 -23.68 -8.59
CA SER A 985 -26.98 -24.63 -7.53
C SER A 985 -27.77 -24.32 -6.25
N ARG A 986 -28.47 -25.33 -5.73
CA ARG A 986 -29.24 -25.22 -4.47
C ARG A 986 -28.37 -24.95 -3.24
N ASP A 987 -27.08 -25.29 -3.32
CA ASP A 987 -26.14 -25.28 -2.19
C ASP A 987 -25.19 -24.06 -2.25
N ASN A 988 -25.23 -23.26 -3.33
CA ASN A 988 -24.36 -22.10 -3.52
C ASN A 988 -25.11 -20.77 -3.37
N ALA A 989 -24.36 -19.72 -3.05
CA ALA A 989 -24.80 -18.35 -3.17
C ALA A 989 -24.18 -17.72 -4.44
N CYS A 990 -24.96 -16.95 -5.21
CA CYS A 990 -24.43 -16.14 -6.31
C CYS A 990 -23.79 -14.83 -5.81
N PHE A 991 -24.03 -14.49 -4.54
CA PHE A 991 -23.42 -13.39 -3.83
C PHE A 991 -23.50 -13.69 -2.33
N GLN A 992 -22.41 -13.46 -1.60
CA GLN A 992 -22.36 -13.60 -0.15
C GLN A 992 -21.31 -12.62 0.38
N SER A 993 -21.66 -11.83 1.39
CA SER A 993 -20.78 -10.79 1.94
C SER A 993 -21.18 -10.47 3.39
N ILE A 994 -20.21 -10.07 4.22
CA ILE A 994 -20.51 -9.44 5.51
C ILE A 994 -20.55 -7.93 5.34
N VAL A 995 -21.67 -7.32 5.71
CA VAL A 995 -21.94 -5.89 5.58
C VAL A 995 -22.14 -5.29 6.96
N GLU A 996 -21.56 -4.11 7.20
CA GLU A 996 -21.80 -3.31 8.40
C GLU A 996 -22.44 -1.97 8.05
N ALA A 997 -23.55 -1.61 8.70
CA ALA A 997 -24.20 -0.32 8.54
C ALA A 997 -24.28 0.44 9.87
N PRO A 998 -23.89 1.72 9.94
CA PRO A 998 -24.01 2.49 11.17
C PRO A 998 -25.44 2.96 11.39
N LEU A 999 -25.97 2.70 12.59
CA LEU A 999 -27.14 3.39 13.12
C LEU A 999 -26.68 4.58 13.95
N LYS A 1000 -27.05 5.80 13.52
CA LYS A 1000 -26.79 7.03 14.27
C LYS A 1000 -28.05 7.50 15.00
N ILE A 1001 -27.93 7.75 16.30
CA ILE A 1001 -28.98 8.45 17.06
C ILE A 1001 -28.82 9.96 16.81
N LYS A 1002 -29.82 10.57 16.16
CA LYS A 1002 -29.84 12.00 15.82
C LYS A 1002 -30.34 12.85 16.98
N GLN A 1003 -31.38 12.40 17.67
CA GLN A 1003 -31.97 13.11 18.80
C GLN A 1003 -32.56 12.13 19.81
N PHE A 1004 -32.37 12.39 21.10
CA PHE A 1004 -32.95 11.59 22.18
C PHE A 1004 -34.13 12.37 22.80
N HIS A 1005 -35.32 11.78 22.81
CA HIS A 1005 -36.53 12.46 23.31
C HIS A 1005 -36.88 12.04 24.73
N SER A 1006 -36.92 10.73 25.00
CA SER A 1006 -37.26 10.19 26.32
C SER A 1006 -36.83 8.74 26.45
N ALA A 1007 -36.52 8.27 27.66
CA ALA A 1007 -36.46 6.85 27.94
C ALA A 1007 -36.86 6.53 29.38
N GLY A 1008 -37.21 5.27 29.64
CA GLY A 1008 -37.52 4.80 30.98
C GLY A 1008 -37.62 3.29 31.10
N VAL A 1009 -37.74 2.82 32.34
CA VAL A 1009 -37.98 1.41 32.66
C VAL A 1009 -39.47 1.11 32.52
N LEU A 1010 -39.83 0.08 31.76
CA LEU A 1010 -41.21 -0.38 31.65
C LEU A 1010 -41.63 -1.06 32.97
N PRO A 1011 -42.82 -0.75 33.52
CA PRO A 1011 -43.23 -1.26 34.82
C PRO A 1011 -43.62 -2.74 34.76
N GLY A 1012 -43.39 -3.45 35.86
CA GLY A 1012 -43.82 -4.82 36.09
C GLY A 1012 -42.93 -5.91 35.50
N ASP A 1013 -43.41 -7.15 35.60
CA ASP A 1013 -42.66 -8.36 35.27
C ASP A 1013 -43.10 -8.91 33.91
N TYR A 1014 -42.19 -8.93 32.93
CA TYR A 1014 -42.46 -9.43 31.59
C TYR A 1014 -42.01 -10.88 31.39
N GLN A 1015 -42.77 -11.62 30.59
CA GLN A 1015 -42.44 -12.97 30.14
C GLN A 1015 -42.33 -13.00 28.62
N ILE A 1016 -41.31 -13.66 28.08
CA ILE A 1016 -41.30 -14.06 26.67
C ILE A 1016 -41.76 -15.51 26.54
N LYS A 1017 -42.57 -15.77 25.52
CA LYS A 1017 -42.91 -17.10 24.99
C LYS A 1017 -42.49 -17.15 23.52
N ALA A 1018 -41.62 -18.08 23.16
CA ALA A 1018 -41.15 -18.30 21.80
C ALA A 1018 -41.39 -19.74 21.34
N CYS A 1019 -41.65 -19.92 20.04
CA CYS A 1019 -41.90 -21.22 19.44
C CYS A 1019 -40.64 -21.86 18.86
N GLU A 1020 -40.65 -23.20 18.81
CA GLU A 1020 -39.59 -24.03 18.22
C GLU A 1020 -40.16 -24.78 17.02
N TYR A 1021 -40.10 -24.16 15.85
CA TYR A 1021 -40.56 -24.75 14.58
C TYR A 1021 -39.37 -25.04 13.67
N ALA A 1022 -39.48 -26.02 12.76
CA ALA A 1022 -38.36 -26.37 11.87
C ALA A 1022 -37.90 -25.19 11.00
N SER A 1023 -38.82 -24.31 10.57
CA SER A 1023 -38.45 -23.08 9.83
C SER A 1023 -37.97 -21.93 10.72
N HIS A 1024 -38.23 -21.99 12.02
CA HIS A 1024 -37.94 -20.95 13.01
C HIS A 1024 -37.53 -21.59 14.35
N PRO A 1025 -36.33 -22.17 14.45
CA PRO A 1025 -35.86 -22.85 15.66
C PRO A 1025 -35.38 -21.83 16.72
N ILE A 1026 -36.25 -20.88 17.09
CA ILE A 1026 -35.89 -19.67 17.87
C ILE A 1026 -35.37 -20.04 19.27
N VAL A 1027 -35.99 -21.02 19.94
CA VAL A 1027 -35.60 -21.46 21.29
C VAL A 1027 -34.21 -22.09 21.23
N THR A 1028 -33.96 -22.94 20.22
CA THR A 1028 -32.66 -23.61 20.00
C THR A 1028 -31.56 -22.63 19.60
N ASP A 1029 -31.83 -21.77 18.62
CA ASP A 1029 -30.86 -20.83 18.05
C ASP A 1029 -30.42 -19.80 19.10
N LEU A 1030 -31.36 -19.23 19.85
CA LEU A 1030 -31.08 -18.24 20.90
C LEU A 1030 -30.76 -18.88 22.25
N GLY A 1031 -30.69 -20.21 22.32
CA GLY A 1031 -30.32 -20.94 23.53
C GLY A 1031 -31.16 -20.57 24.74
N MET A 1032 -32.47 -20.38 24.56
CA MET A 1032 -33.41 -20.08 25.63
C MET A 1032 -33.48 -21.27 26.61
N GLN A 1033 -33.70 -20.99 27.90
CA GLN A 1033 -33.73 -22.05 28.91
C GLN A 1033 -34.98 -22.93 28.81
N ALA A 1034 -36.08 -22.34 28.37
CA ALA A 1034 -37.33 -22.99 28.04
C ALA A 1034 -38.04 -22.13 26.96
N ALA A 1035 -39.08 -22.68 26.33
CA ALA A 1035 -39.93 -21.95 25.39
C ALA A 1035 -40.58 -20.70 26.01
N THR A 1036 -40.69 -20.67 27.34
CA THR A 1036 -41.19 -19.54 28.11
C THR A 1036 -40.18 -19.16 29.19
N GLN A 1037 -39.77 -17.88 29.28
CA GLN A 1037 -38.86 -17.40 30.32
C GLN A 1037 -39.11 -15.93 30.72
N ASP A 1038 -38.70 -15.57 31.93
CA ASP A 1038 -38.74 -14.18 32.44
C ASP A 1038 -37.79 -13.26 31.67
N CYS A 1039 -38.23 -12.02 31.43
CA CYS A 1039 -37.37 -10.94 31.00
C CYS A 1039 -36.60 -10.39 32.21
N LEU A 1040 -35.30 -10.13 32.05
CA LEU A 1040 -34.45 -9.62 33.12
C LEU A 1040 -34.51 -8.10 33.27
N ALA A 1041 -34.84 -7.41 32.18
CA ALA A 1041 -35.09 -5.98 32.13
C ALA A 1041 -36.05 -5.67 30.98
N ALA A 1042 -36.81 -4.59 31.15
CA ALA A 1042 -37.72 -4.05 30.15
C ALA A 1042 -37.57 -2.51 30.14
N VAL A 1043 -37.25 -1.93 28.99
CA VAL A 1043 -37.07 -0.48 28.85
C VAL A 1043 -37.81 0.03 27.64
N THR A 1044 -38.13 1.32 27.65
CA THR A 1044 -38.68 2.05 26.51
C THR A 1044 -37.80 3.27 26.22
N MET A 1045 -37.63 3.61 24.94
CA MET A 1045 -37.04 4.88 24.53
C MET A 1045 -37.69 5.43 23.27
N THR A 1046 -37.68 6.75 23.11
CA THR A 1046 -38.10 7.45 21.90
C THR A 1046 -36.96 8.33 21.42
N VAL A 1047 -36.57 8.15 20.15
CA VAL A 1047 -35.41 8.81 19.53
C VAL A 1047 -35.71 9.17 18.08
N ASP A 1048 -34.94 10.11 17.53
CA ASP A 1048 -34.73 10.21 16.08
C ASP A 1048 -33.44 9.46 15.75
N ALA A 1049 -33.47 8.60 14.74
CA ALA A 1049 -32.31 7.84 14.31
C ALA A 1049 -32.15 7.84 12.78
N GLU A 1050 -30.98 7.47 12.31
CA GLU A 1050 -30.65 7.32 10.89
C GLU A 1050 -29.84 6.05 10.69
N LEU A 1051 -30.32 5.17 9.81
CA LEU A 1051 -29.49 4.09 9.28
C LEU A 1051 -28.78 4.60 8.02
N ARG A 1052 -27.47 4.72 8.13
CA ARG A 1052 -26.60 5.18 7.03
C ARG A 1052 -26.34 4.07 6.03
N LEU A 1053 -25.73 4.41 4.89
CA LEU A 1053 -25.27 3.40 3.94
C LEU A 1053 -24.20 2.50 4.58
N GLY A 1054 -24.29 1.21 4.30
CA GLY A 1054 -23.38 0.21 4.84
C GLY A 1054 -22.09 0.08 4.04
N SER A 1055 -21.10 -0.58 4.63
CA SER A 1055 -19.82 -0.94 4.03
C SER A 1055 -19.63 -2.44 4.03
N THR A 1056 -18.99 -2.97 3.00
CA THR A 1056 -18.61 -4.38 2.92
C THR A 1056 -17.37 -4.62 3.79
N VAL A 1057 -17.51 -5.47 4.80
CA VAL A 1057 -16.43 -5.87 5.72
C VAL A 1057 -15.72 -7.12 5.21
N TRP A 1058 -16.44 -7.99 4.49
CA TRP A 1058 -15.89 -9.13 3.78
C TRP A 1058 -16.65 -9.30 2.44
N PRO A 1059 -15.98 -9.20 1.28
CA PRO A 1059 -16.62 -9.19 -0.03
C PRO A 1059 -17.03 -10.57 -0.55
#